data_AF-A0A109IJQ8-F1
#
_entry.id   AF-A0A109IJQ8-F1
#
_cell.length_a   1.000
_cell.length_b   1.000
_cell.length_c   1.000
_cell.angle_alpha   90.00
_cell.angle_beta   90.00
_cell.angle_gamma   90.00
#
_symmetry.space_group_name_H-M   'P 1'
#
loop_
_entity.id
_entity.type
_entity.pdbx_description
1 polymer ?
#
loop_
_entity_poly.entity_id
_entity_poly.type
_entity_poly.pdbx_seq_one_letter_code
_entity_poly.pdbx_strand_id
1 'polypeptide(L)'
;MARDPGAIGDVSWVELFVDLLFVFAFLAVTTLMGAHFSPLGLAQGVLVILLLWHCWTPCVWLGNVVHLDRGIMPPIMLGIAAALMVIGVAIPEAFTDRPGGLPGPLVLICGYLLIRATAMVVLTFVSHRGEGGRRSVVVAWLIFIVGGLVLLASAVVPPLLPVTVDAAPVQMALFAGALLIDSLILVVASRGGWRVVSPWHLAERHALIVLIALGETIISIGASEGLGVDRPVTAQLAGGAVLGITVVFVLWWSYFDLAKVIIERALNASAGKDRARVGRDVYSGLHLPMIGGLIFFALGLKHLNTHGTPGGTHPWPSAGTIILYGGVLLYLGALVAVEWRAVRLLGRGPLTGVALLAVLLTVVGRLSEVQALVVLVVAACAMLVLDNTAFRHRHRRLHASVEGDLPVGSVEPRELFVDLVFVYAFIEVTAVMNRFPTLLGLAQGMILLALLWWAWTSYTWLANAVRQDSTLLRLSTAGIMMAVLLIGLAIPQAFVPLPDSLPGPLLVIGCYIVIQLMQGLIFRQIVRENPDLRGGHSRVAATTATLLILTGIAVIEVIAPERVSRHPAMTLLWAAALVVQYVGGYRAGERLWQIRLVRHWADRHALVILIAFGEAVLSIGVAFDDRPISAPTLIVVVATVVALGTLWWSYFTGIDAARIALAALAGDRRIRTARDAYTYLHLPMVAGIVLVAYGLHQTLAASQERHSALLGHYTLFLGVALYLAGNQLFWLRIFRTTSRHRSIGAGVVTVLAPLTVALPSVVSLLLLTVLGVGFAVVEAVQQGDPRTRLPART
;
A
#
# COMPACT_ATOMS: atom_id res chain seq x y z
N MET A 1 23.58 -2.39 16.59
CA MET A 1 22.11 -2.23 16.66
C MET A 1 21.74 -0.76 16.57
N ALA A 2 22.33 0.13 17.37
CA ALA A 2 22.11 1.58 17.24
C ALA A 2 22.51 2.10 15.85
N ARG A 3 21.80 3.12 15.36
CA ARG A 3 22.13 3.87 14.15
C ARG A 3 23.20 4.93 14.41
N ASP A 4 24.05 5.16 13.42
CA ASP A 4 25.05 6.23 13.47
C ASP A 4 24.38 7.61 13.26
N PRO A 5 24.66 8.61 14.12
CA PRO A 5 24.14 9.96 13.95
C PRO A 5 24.55 10.57 12.61
N GLY A 6 23.57 11.07 11.84
CA GLY A 6 23.85 11.67 10.52
C GLY A 6 24.09 10.66 9.40
N ALA A 7 24.00 9.36 9.65
CA ALA A 7 23.94 8.39 8.57
C ALA A 7 22.71 8.64 7.70
N ILE A 8 22.93 8.68 6.38
CA ILE A 8 21.89 8.65 5.35
C ILE A 8 21.34 7.21 5.32
N GLY A 9 20.65 6.83 6.39
CA GLY A 9 20.09 5.51 6.58
C GLY A 9 18.71 5.42 5.96
N ASP A 10 18.59 4.60 4.94
CA ASP A 10 17.31 4.33 4.28
C ASP A 10 16.31 3.65 5.23
N VAL A 11 15.03 3.83 4.94
CA VAL A 11 13.95 3.02 5.53
C VAL A 11 14.21 1.56 5.15
N SER A 12 14.24 0.69 6.15
CA SER A 12 14.52 -0.73 5.91
C SER A 12 13.28 -1.43 5.33
N TRP A 13 13.52 -2.49 4.55
CA TRP A 13 12.44 -3.27 3.94
C TRP A 13 11.47 -3.86 4.97
N VAL A 14 11.95 -4.20 6.18
CA VAL A 14 11.10 -4.74 7.24
C VAL A 14 10.16 -3.67 7.82
N GLU A 15 10.59 -2.42 7.86
CA GLU A 15 9.75 -1.29 8.25
C GLU A 15 8.63 -1.05 7.23
N LEU A 16 8.91 -1.24 5.93
CA LEU A 16 7.91 -1.18 4.85
C LEU A 16 6.96 -2.38 4.90
N PHE A 17 7.45 -3.56 5.28
CA PHE A 17 6.61 -4.74 5.45
C PHE A 17 5.61 -4.56 6.58
N VAL A 18 6.00 -3.96 7.72
CA VAL A 18 5.03 -3.64 8.79
C VAL A 18 4.03 -2.57 8.35
N ASP A 19 4.49 -1.56 7.63
CA ASP A 19 3.63 -0.49 7.08
C ASP A 19 2.53 -1.03 6.16
N LEU A 20 2.81 -2.09 5.41
CA LEU A 20 1.85 -2.76 4.55
C LEU A 20 0.58 -3.20 5.30
N LEU A 21 0.72 -3.64 6.55
CA LEU A 21 -0.40 -4.10 7.36
C LEU A 21 -1.25 -2.93 7.88
N PHE A 22 -0.70 -1.72 7.93
CA PHE A 22 -1.49 -0.52 8.22
C PHE A 22 -2.45 -0.17 7.08
N VAL A 23 -2.15 -0.55 5.83
CA VAL A 23 -3.10 -0.39 4.71
C VAL A 23 -4.41 -1.11 5.03
N PHE A 24 -4.34 -2.39 5.40
CA PHE A 24 -5.52 -3.17 5.79
C PHE A 24 -6.19 -2.61 7.04
N ALA A 25 -5.42 -2.19 8.05
CA ALA A 25 -5.99 -1.60 9.26
C ALA A 25 -6.77 -0.31 8.96
N PHE A 26 -6.29 0.55 8.07
CA PHE A 26 -7.03 1.74 7.63
C PHE A 26 -8.30 1.40 6.85
N LEU A 27 -8.25 0.40 5.95
CA LEU A 27 -9.45 -0.11 5.27
C LEU A 27 -10.51 -0.56 6.28
N ALA A 28 -10.11 -1.33 7.29
CA ALA A 28 -11.00 -1.83 8.32
C ALA A 28 -11.63 -0.69 9.16
N VAL A 29 -10.89 0.39 9.43
CA VAL A 29 -11.44 1.59 10.07
C VAL A 29 -12.48 2.27 9.20
N THR A 30 -12.21 2.47 7.92
CA THR A 30 -13.16 3.08 6.98
C THR A 30 -14.43 2.23 6.89
N THR A 31 -14.32 0.90 6.88
CA THR A 31 -15.45 -0.03 6.92
C THR A 31 -16.24 0.06 8.24
N LEU A 32 -15.57 0.11 9.39
CA LEU A 32 -16.21 0.32 10.70
C LEU A 32 -17.05 1.61 10.71
N MET A 33 -16.47 2.72 10.24
CA MET A 33 -17.18 4.01 10.19
C MET A 33 -18.33 4.00 9.17
N GLY A 34 -18.17 3.25 8.07
CA GLY A 34 -19.19 3.10 7.04
C GLY A 34 -20.40 2.27 7.50
N ALA A 35 -20.18 1.21 8.28
CA ALA A 35 -21.24 0.34 8.80
C ALA A 35 -22.21 1.09 9.73
N HIS A 36 -21.70 2.03 10.52
CA HIS A 36 -22.48 2.88 11.43
C HIS A 36 -22.29 4.35 11.11
N PHE A 37 -22.77 4.80 9.94
CA PHE A 37 -22.64 6.18 9.46
C PHE A 37 -23.41 7.20 10.34
N SER A 38 -22.86 7.49 11.51
CA SER A 38 -23.44 8.24 12.62
C SER A 38 -22.33 8.96 13.40
N PRO A 39 -22.61 9.99 14.21
CA PRO A 39 -21.59 10.67 15.02
C PRO A 39 -20.83 9.71 15.94
N LEU A 40 -21.53 8.71 16.48
CA LEU A 40 -20.97 7.67 17.32
C LEU A 40 -19.96 6.81 16.54
N GLY A 41 -20.35 6.30 15.37
CA GLY A 41 -19.47 5.50 14.51
C GLY A 41 -18.27 6.29 13.98
N LEU A 42 -18.44 7.58 13.67
CA LEU A 42 -17.32 8.45 13.31
C LEU A 42 -16.35 8.61 14.49
N ALA A 43 -16.86 8.85 15.70
CA ALA A 43 -16.04 9.00 16.90
C ALA A 43 -15.31 7.69 17.25
N GLN A 44 -15.98 6.53 17.13
CA GLN A 44 -15.35 5.21 17.24
C GLN A 44 -14.20 5.05 16.24
N GLY A 45 -14.43 5.41 14.97
CA GLY A 45 -13.39 5.43 13.94
C GLY A 45 -12.20 6.30 14.32
N VAL A 46 -12.43 7.54 14.78
CA VAL A 46 -11.35 8.42 15.26
C VAL A 46 -10.55 7.77 16.38
N LEU A 47 -11.20 7.14 17.36
CA LEU A 47 -10.50 6.44 18.45
C LEU A 47 -9.62 5.30 17.93
N VAL A 48 -10.08 4.53 16.93
CA VAL A 48 -9.27 3.47 16.32
C VAL A 48 -8.12 4.05 15.48
N ILE A 49 -8.32 5.14 14.73
CA ILE A 49 -7.23 5.86 14.03
C ILE A 49 -6.17 6.31 15.03
N LEU A 50 -6.58 6.88 16.17
CA LEU A 50 -5.67 7.26 17.24
C LEU A 50 -4.93 6.04 17.80
N LEU A 51 -5.61 4.91 18.02
CA LEU A 51 -4.97 3.66 18.47
C LEU A 51 -3.91 3.18 17.48
N LEU A 52 -4.25 3.12 16.18
CA LEU A 52 -3.32 2.71 15.12
C LEU A 52 -2.11 3.65 15.03
N TRP A 53 -2.33 4.95 15.17
CA TRP A 53 -1.25 5.94 15.24
C TRP A 53 -0.30 5.69 16.42
N HIS A 54 -0.84 5.29 17.56
CA HIS A 54 -0.06 4.93 18.74
C HIS A 54 0.63 3.55 18.62
N CYS A 55 0.19 2.66 17.74
CA CYS A 55 0.95 1.47 17.33
C CYS A 55 2.13 1.84 16.42
N TRP A 56 1.89 2.69 15.42
CA TRP A 56 2.87 3.02 14.39
C TRP A 56 4.00 3.93 14.89
N THR A 57 3.66 4.97 15.65
CA THR A 57 4.61 6.01 16.09
C THR A 57 5.81 5.42 16.84
N PRO A 58 5.66 4.51 17.83
CA PRO A 58 6.80 3.87 18.49
C PRO A 58 7.71 3.09 17.55
N CYS A 59 7.16 2.38 16.55
CA CYS A 59 7.96 1.64 15.57
C CYS A 59 8.86 2.59 14.77
N VAL A 60 8.35 3.76 14.38
CA VAL A 60 9.10 4.78 13.66
C VAL A 60 10.20 5.39 14.52
N TRP A 61 9.87 5.78 15.76
CA TRP A 61 10.86 6.33 16.68
C TRP A 61 11.93 5.30 17.05
N LEU A 62 11.55 4.03 17.19
CA LEU A 62 12.48 2.93 17.42
C LEU A 62 13.38 2.71 16.21
N GLY A 63 12.84 2.67 14.99
CA GLY A 63 13.60 2.53 13.74
C GLY A 63 14.57 3.68 13.49
N ASN A 64 14.23 4.88 13.97
CA ASN A 64 15.13 6.01 13.92
C ASN A 64 16.36 5.83 14.84
N VAL A 65 16.25 5.08 15.94
CA VAL A 65 17.36 4.85 16.88
C VAL A 65 18.10 3.53 16.61
N VAL A 66 17.39 2.50 16.14
CA VAL A 66 17.88 1.13 16.00
C VAL A 66 17.64 0.62 14.59
N HIS A 67 18.62 -0.08 14.02
CA HIS A 67 18.44 -0.85 12.79
C HIS A 67 17.49 -2.03 13.03
N LEU A 68 16.27 -1.94 12.50
CA LEU A 68 15.21 -2.94 12.66
C LEU A 68 15.43 -4.19 11.79
N ASP A 69 16.37 -4.14 10.85
CA ASP A 69 16.69 -5.20 9.91
C ASP A 69 17.92 -6.04 10.33
N ARG A 70 18.43 -5.87 11.55
CA ARG A 70 19.65 -6.54 12.04
C ARG A 70 19.43 -7.31 13.34
N GLY A 71 20.14 -8.43 13.48
CA GLY A 71 20.16 -9.24 14.70
C GLY A 71 18.77 -9.83 15.02
N ILE A 72 18.30 -9.63 16.26
CA ILE A 72 16.98 -10.13 16.71
C ILE A 72 15.81 -9.20 16.34
N MET A 73 16.08 -8.03 15.74
CA MET A 73 15.00 -7.09 15.41
C MET A 73 14.03 -7.62 14.33
N PRO A 74 14.48 -8.29 13.24
CA PRO A 74 13.57 -8.81 12.23
C PRO A 74 12.47 -9.78 12.75
N PRO A 75 12.76 -10.80 13.58
CA PRO A 75 11.68 -11.64 14.14
C PRO A 75 10.78 -10.86 15.11
N ILE A 76 11.30 -9.86 15.83
CA ILE A 76 10.47 -8.98 16.66
C ILE A 76 9.52 -8.16 15.80
N MET A 77 10.00 -7.60 14.69
CA MET A 77 9.17 -6.86 13.73
C MET A 77 8.12 -7.74 13.06
N LEU A 78 8.44 -9.01 12.77
CA LEU A 78 7.46 -9.98 12.30
C LEU A 78 6.38 -10.27 13.37
N GLY A 79 6.76 -10.33 14.65
CA GLY A 79 5.80 -10.43 15.75
C GLY A 79 4.90 -9.20 15.87
N ILE A 80 5.44 -7.99 15.69
CA ILE A 80 4.67 -6.75 15.61
C ILE A 80 3.71 -6.78 14.41
N ALA A 81 4.17 -7.27 13.25
CA ALA A 81 3.33 -7.43 12.07
C ALA A 81 2.15 -8.38 12.36
N ALA A 82 2.41 -9.57 12.94
CA ALA A 82 1.36 -10.51 13.30
C ALA A 82 0.33 -9.91 14.29
N ALA A 83 0.81 -9.19 15.31
CA ALA A 83 -0.06 -8.50 16.25
C ALA A 83 -0.90 -7.39 15.58
N LEU A 84 -0.32 -6.64 14.64
CA LEU A 84 -1.02 -5.60 13.88
C LEU A 84 -2.09 -6.19 12.97
N MET A 85 -1.84 -7.35 12.36
CA MET A 85 -2.86 -8.05 11.57
C MET A 85 -4.03 -8.53 12.45
N VAL A 86 -3.74 -9.03 13.66
CA VAL A 86 -4.77 -9.38 14.64
C VAL A 86 -5.59 -8.15 15.04
N ILE A 87 -4.95 -7.00 15.27
CA ILE A 87 -5.67 -5.73 15.48
C ILE A 87 -6.56 -5.44 14.27
N GLY A 88 -6.03 -5.50 13.04
CA GLY A 88 -6.77 -5.23 11.81
C GLY A 88 -8.06 -6.05 11.68
N VAL A 89 -7.98 -7.36 11.90
CA VAL A 89 -9.15 -8.28 11.87
C VAL A 89 -10.11 -8.01 13.03
N ALA A 90 -9.63 -7.46 14.14
CA ALA A 90 -10.46 -7.12 15.30
C ALA A 90 -11.16 -5.75 15.22
N ILE A 91 -10.78 -4.89 14.27
CA ILE A 91 -11.35 -3.53 14.15
C ILE A 91 -12.88 -3.52 13.95
N PRO A 92 -13.48 -4.37 13.09
CA PRO A 92 -14.94 -4.41 12.94
C PRO A 92 -15.70 -4.73 14.24
N GLU A 93 -15.05 -5.40 15.20
CA GLU A 93 -15.60 -5.76 16.52
C GLU A 93 -14.96 -4.94 17.66
N ALA A 94 -14.35 -3.78 17.36
CA ALA A 94 -13.56 -3.01 18.33
C ALA A 94 -14.37 -2.51 19.55
N PHE A 95 -15.68 -2.33 19.38
CA PHE A 95 -16.59 -1.81 20.42
C PHE A 95 -17.73 -2.77 20.75
N THR A 96 -18.12 -3.64 19.82
CA THR A 96 -19.26 -4.55 19.94
C THR A 96 -18.86 -5.97 19.57
N ASP A 97 -19.11 -6.91 20.46
CA ASP A 97 -18.83 -8.33 20.24
C ASP A 97 -19.84 -8.96 19.27
N ARG A 98 -19.37 -9.81 18.36
CA ARG A 98 -20.25 -10.71 17.60
C ARG A 98 -20.55 -11.97 18.40
N PRO A 99 -21.81 -12.48 18.37
CA PRO A 99 -22.18 -13.67 19.11
C PRO A 99 -21.38 -14.90 18.64
N GLY A 100 -20.92 -15.70 19.60
CA GLY A 100 -20.14 -16.93 19.35
C GLY A 100 -18.64 -16.71 19.12
N GLY A 101 -18.16 -15.47 19.15
CA GLY A 101 -16.74 -15.11 19.07
C GLY A 101 -16.04 -14.93 20.41
N LEU A 102 -14.74 -14.68 20.36
CA LEU A 102 -13.96 -14.08 21.43
C LEU A 102 -14.36 -12.60 21.58
N PRO A 103 -14.19 -11.99 22.76
CA PRO A 103 -14.49 -10.57 22.94
C PRO A 103 -13.60 -9.70 22.03
N GLY A 104 -14.19 -9.08 21.02
CA GLY A 104 -13.52 -8.29 19.99
C GLY A 104 -12.71 -7.11 20.55
N PRO A 105 -13.28 -6.27 21.45
CA PRO A 105 -12.55 -5.18 22.09
C PRO A 105 -11.32 -5.67 22.85
N LEU A 106 -11.41 -6.83 23.52
CA LEU A 106 -10.30 -7.40 24.28
C LEU A 106 -9.17 -7.88 23.36
N VAL A 107 -9.50 -8.52 22.22
CA VAL A 107 -8.50 -8.96 21.23
C VAL A 107 -7.75 -7.75 20.66
N LEU A 108 -8.48 -6.69 20.27
CA LEU A 108 -7.91 -5.43 19.79
C LEU A 108 -6.93 -4.83 20.81
N ILE A 109 -7.36 -4.71 22.07
CA ILE A 109 -6.58 -4.11 23.16
C ILE A 109 -5.36 -4.95 23.50
N CYS A 110 -5.49 -6.27 23.56
CA CYS A 110 -4.35 -7.16 23.81
C CYS A 110 -3.29 -7.04 22.70
N GLY A 111 -3.71 -6.95 21.43
CA GLY A 111 -2.81 -6.69 20.30
C GLY A 111 -2.09 -5.35 20.44
N TYR A 112 -2.83 -4.28 20.77
CA TYR A 112 -2.27 -2.95 21.00
C TYR A 112 -1.22 -2.96 22.13
N LEU A 113 -1.58 -3.51 23.29
CA LEU A 113 -0.70 -3.58 24.45
C LEU A 113 0.54 -4.44 24.18
N LEU A 114 0.43 -5.50 23.38
CA LEU A 114 1.56 -6.31 22.97
C LEU A 114 2.57 -5.49 22.15
N ILE A 115 2.12 -4.80 21.10
CA ILE A 115 3.00 -3.95 20.27
C ILE A 115 3.68 -2.88 21.13
N ARG A 116 2.91 -2.22 21.99
CA ARG A 116 3.41 -1.17 22.89
C ARG A 116 4.41 -1.70 23.91
N ALA A 117 4.12 -2.85 24.54
CA ALA A 117 5.03 -3.49 25.48
C ALA A 117 6.33 -3.89 24.79
N THR A 118 6.27 -4.48 23.58
CA THR A 118 7.46 -4.82 22.79
C THR A 118 8.32 -3.58 22.51
N ALA A 119 7.73 -2.49 22.02
CA ALA A 119 8.46 -1.25 21.79
C ALA A 119 9.12 -0.72 23.07
N MET A 120 8.39 -0.71 24.20
CA MET A 120 8.88 -0.26 25.50
C MET A 120 10.03 -1.12 26.05
N VAL A 121 9.97 -2.45 25.87
CA VAL A 121 11.05 -3.37 26.25
C VAL A 121 12.32 -3.07 25.45
N VAL A 122 12.21 -2.93 24.12
CA VAL A 122 13.37 -2.64 23.27
C VAL A 122 13.97 -1.28 23.62
N LEU A 123 13.14 -0.26 23.83
CA LEU A 123 13.60 1.08 24.22
C LEU A 123 14.29 1.09 25.58
N THR A 124 13.77 0.32 26.55
CA THR A 124 14.38 0.15 27.87
C THR A 124 15.78 -0.45 27.73
N PHE A 125 15.92 -1.50 26.93
CA PHE A 125 17.21 -2.15 26.67
C PHE A 125 18.23 -1.21 25.98
N VAL A 126 17.78 -0.42 25.00
CA VAL A 126 18.63 0.57 24.31
C VAL A 126 19.06 1.69 25.26
N SER A 127 18.13 2.19 26.07
CA SER A 127 18.39 3.29 27.02
C SER A 127 19.35 2.90 28.14
N HIS A 128 19.34 1.64 28.60
CA HIS A 128 20.28 1.14 29.60
C HIS A 128 21.74 1.14 29.14
N ARG A 129 21.98 1.22 27.83
CA ARG A 129 23.34 1.27 27.24
C ARG A 129 23.82 2.69 26.91
N GLY A 130 22.99 3.71 27.13
CA GLY A 130 23.34 5.12 26.87
C GLY A 130 23.08 6.02 28.08
N GLU A 131 23.25 7.33 27.91
CA GLU A 131 23.00 8.35 28.94
C GLU A 131 21.50 8.68 29.13
N GLY A 132 20.64 7.66 28.98
CA GLY A 132 19.19 7.79 29.19
C GLY A 132 18.88 7.76 30.69
N GLY A 133 18.32 8.85 31.23
CA GLY A 133 17.98 8.90 32.65
C GLY A 133 16.95 7.83 33.02
N ARG A 134 17.30 6.88 33.90
CA ARG A 134 16.43 5.80 34.43
C ARG A 134 15.02 6.27 34.81
N ARG A 135 14.90 7.53 35.26
CA ARG A 135 13.61 8.17 35.61
C ARG A 135 12.65 8.32 34.43
N SER A 136 13.10 8.66 33.22
CA SER A 136 12.19 8.84 32.07
C SER A 136 11.59 7.52 31.61
N VAL A 137 12.38 6.45 31.65
CA VAL A 137 11.95 5.08 31.35
C VAL A 137 10.91 4.60 32.36
N VAL A 138 11.17 4.79 33.66
CA VAL A 138 10.21 4.42 34.72
C VAL A 138 8.89 5.17 34.56
N VAL A 139 8.93 6.48 34.31
CA VAL A 139 7.72 7.28 34.10
C VAL A 139 6.96 6.79 32.86
N ALA A 140 7.64 6.47 31.76
CA ALA A 140 7.00 5.93 30.56
C ALA A 140 6.32 4.57 30.81
N TRP A 141 6.94 3.68 31.58
CA TRP A 141 6.32 2.41 32.01
C TRP A 141 5.10 2.61 32.91
N LEU A 142 5.17 3.56 33.87
CA LEU A 142 4.02 3.88 34.71
C LEU A 142 2.84 4.41 33.89
N ILE A 143 3.09 5.31 32.95
CA ILE A 143 2.05 5.83 32.05
C ILE A 143 1.47 4.71 31.20
N PHE A 144 2.32 3.82 30.65
CA PHE A 144 1.86 2.66 29.87
C PHE A 144 0.97 1.72 30.69
N ILE A 145 1.36 1.41 31.93
CA ILE A 145 0.58 0.53 32.81
C ILE A 145 -0.77 1.18 33.14
N VAL A 146 -0.79 2.45 33.55
CA VAL A 146 -2.03 3.16 33.89
C VAL A 146 -2.94 3.26 32.66
N GLY A 147 -2.41 3.70 31.52
CA GLY A 147 -3.17 3.77 30.27
C GLY A 147 -3.69 2.40 29.83
N GLY A 148 -2.88 1.35 29.95
CA GLY A 148 -3.27 -0.01 29.62
C GLY A 148 -4.36 -0.58 30.53
N LEU A 149 -4.33 -0.28 31.83
CA LEU A 149 -5.40 -0.67 32.76
C LEU A 149 -6.72 0.05 32.44
N VAL A 150 -6.67 1.35 32.14
CA VAL A 150 -7.86 2.11 31.70
C VAL A 150 -8.40 1.57 30.38
N LEU A 151 -7.51 1.21 29.45
CA LEU A 151 -7.89 0.61 28.18
C LEU A 151 -8.56 -0.75 28.38
N LEU A 152 -7.97 -1.65 29.20
CA LEU A 152 -8.60 -2.93 29.54
C LEU A 152 -9.96 -2.75 30.24
N ALA A 153 -10.07 -1.75 31.12
CA ALA A 153 -11.34 -1.40 31.74
C ALA A 153 -12.40 -0.99 30.70
N SER A 154 -12.00 -0.36 29.59
CA SER A 154 -12.94 -0.05 28.49
C SER A 154 -13.54 -1.28 27.83
N ALA A 155 -12.90 -2.45 27.87
CA ALA A 155 -13.49 -3.69 27.36
C ALA A 155 -14.27 -4.47 28.44
N VAL A 156 -13.79 -4.46 29.68
CA VAL A 156 -14.33 -5.33 30.75
C VAL A 156 -15.49 -4.67 31.51
N VAL A 157 -15.48 -3.35 31.71
CA VAL A 157 -16.51 -2.65 32.49
C VAL A 157 -17.86 -2.56 31.77
N PRO A 158 -17.95 -2.21 30.47
CA PRO A 158 -19.23 -2.02 29.79
C PRO A 158 -20.18 -3.24 29.87
N PRO A 159 -19.72 -4.50 29.67
CA PRO A 159 -20.57 -5.67 29.84
C PRO A 159 -21.09 -5.91 31.27
N LEU A 160 -20.45 -5.31 32.29
CA LEU A 160 -20.83 -5.44 33.69
C LEU A 160 -21.81 -4.36 34.15
N LEU A 161 -22.08 -3.35 33.31
CA LEU A 161 -23.01 -2.27 33.66
C LEU A 161 -24.45 -2.78 33.68
N PRO A 162 -25.31 -2.22 34.57
CA PRO A 162 -26.74 -2.51 34.52
C PRO A 162 -27.34 -2.15 33.16
N VAL A 163 -28.30 -2.94 32.67
CA VAL A 163 -29.00 -2.75 31.38
C VAL A 163 -29.62 -1.35 31.23
N THR A 164 -29.86 -0.64 32.34
CA THR A 164 -30.39 0.73 32.36
C THR A 164 -29.36 1.81 31.96
N VAL A 165 -28.06 1.49 31.94
CA VAL A 165 -26.99 2.42 31.60
C VAL A 165 -26.50 2.12 30.19
N ASP A 166 -26.48 3.13 29.32
CA ASP A 166 -25.86 3.00 28.01
C ASP A 166 -24.34 2.82 28.16
N ALA A 167 -23.87 1.65 27.76
CA ALA A 167 -22.50 1.23 27.97
C ALA A 167 -21.53 1.83 26.93
N ALA A 168 -22.03 2.23 25.75
CA ALA A 168 -21.24 2.77 24.65
C ALA A 168 -20.48 4.07 25.00
N PRO A 169 -21.11 5.12 25.57
CA PRO A 169 -20.38 6.35 25.94
C PRO A 169 -19.34 6.09 27.05
N VAL A 170 -19.62 5.18 27.99
CA VAL A 170 -18.66 4.81 29.04
C VAL A 170 -17.44 4.12 28.44
N GLN A 171 -17.65 3.14 27.56
CA GLN A 171 -16.60 2.46 26.82
C GLN A 171 -15.73 3.48 26.06
N MET A 172 -16.36 4.38 25.30
CA MET A 172 -15.64 5.38 24.51
C MET A 172 -14.88 6.38 25.38
N ALA A 173 -15.45 6.83 26.50
CA ALA A 173 -14.77 7.74 27.42
C ALA A 173 -13.53 7.11 28.05
N LEU A 174 -13.63 5.83 28.47
CA LEU A 174 -12.49 5.08 29.00
C LEU A 174 -11.43 4.86 27.92
N PHE A 175 -11.84 4.47 26.71
CA PHE A 175 -10.94 4.26 25.58
C PHE A 175 -10.20 5.56 25.19
N ALA A 176 -10.93 6.67 25.06
CA ALA A 176 -10.37 7.99 24.80
C ALA A 176 -9.41 8.42 25.91
N GLY A 177 -9.82 8.25 27.18
CA GLY A 177 -9.00 8.56 28.35
C GLY A 177 -7.69 7.77 28.35
N ALA A 178 -7.72 6.48 28.00
CA ALA A 178 -6.53 5.65 27.89
C ALA A 178 -5.56 6.15 26.82
N LEU A 179 -6.05 6.53 25.64
CA LEU A 179 -5.20 7.05 24.56
C LEU A 179 -4.63 8.45 24.88
N LEU A 180 -5.39 9.29 25.59
CA LEU A 180 -4.90 10.57 26.11
C LEU A 180 -3.79 10.37 27.15
N ILE A 181 -3.92 9.38 28.03
CA ILE A 181 -2.87 8.99 28.98
C ILE A 181 -1.64 8.50 28.21
N ASP A 182 -1.81 7.61 27.23
CA ASP A 182 -0.69 7.08 26.43
C ASP A 182 0.04 8.18 25.64
N SER A 183 -0.68 9.19 25.15
CA SER A 183 -0.10 10.38 24.49
C SER A 183 0.92 11.13 25.37
N LEU A 184 0.81 11.02 26.70
CA LEU A 184 1.78 11.61 27.64
C LEU A 184 3.16 10.95 27.53
N ILE A 185 3.26 9.69 27.08
CA ILE A 185 4.55 9.01 26.86
C ILE A 185 5.38 9.78 25.85
N LEU A 186 4.77 10.25 24.76
CA LEU A 186 5.47 11.02 23.72
C LEU A 186 5.96 12.38 24.26
N VAL A 187 5.19 13.01 25.14
CA VAL A 187 5.58 14.26 25.82
C VAL A 187 6.78 14.01 26.75
N VAL A 188 6.72 12.95 27.57
CA VAL A 188 7.82 12.57 28.47
C VAL A 188 9.08 12.19 27.68
N ALA A 189 8.93 11.42 26.60
CA ALA A 189 10.02 11.04 25.71
C ALA A 189 10.72 12.28 25.11
N SER A 190 9.95 13.26 24.63
CA SER A 190 10.50 14.51 24.07
C SER A 190 11.23 15.39 25.10
N ARG A 191 10.92 15.25 26.39
CA ARG A 191 11.62 15.93 27.50
C ARG A 191 12.84 15.14 27.97
N GLY A 192 12.81 13.82 27.84
CA GLY A 192 13.72 12.84 28.46
C GLY A 192 14.99 12.47 27.69
N GLY A 193 15.43 13.28 26.72
CA GLY A 193 16.70 13.07 26.00
C GLY A 193 16.64 12.11 24.81
N TRP A 194 15.45 11.71 24.35
CA TRP A 194 15.33 10.95 23.11
C TRP A 194 15.78 11.81 21.92
N ARG A 195 16.72 11.28 21.14
CA ARG A 195 17.37 12.00 20.04
C ARG A 195 16.77 11.56 18.72
N VAL A 196 16.46 12.52 17.86
CA VAL A 196 16.22 12.23 16.44
C VAL A 196 17.59 12.02 15.79
N VAL A 197 17.96 10.75 15.60
CA VAL A 197 19.28 10.35 15.07
C VAL A 197 19.38 10.62 13.56
N SER A 198 18.35 10.27 12.79
CA SER A 198 18.29 10.50 11.34
C SER A 198 17.03 11.29 10.96
N PRO A 199 17.14 12.62 10.76
CA PRO A 199 16.03 13.45 10.29
C PRO A 199 15.43 12.96 8.96
N TRP A 200 16.30 12.52 8.05
CA TRP A 200 15.91 11.96 6.76
C TRP A 200 14.99 10.75 6.92
N HIS A 201 15.41 9.76 7.72
CA HIS A 201 14.59 8.57 7.95
C HIS A 201 13.24 8.92 8.56
N LEU A 202 13.21 9.82 9.56
CA LEU A 202 11.95 10.24 10.17
C LEU A 202 11.02 10.89 9.14
N ALA A 203 11.55 11.80 8.31
CA ALA A 203 10.77 12.47 7.26
C ALA A 203 10.26 11.47 6.21
N GLU A 204 11.10 10.52 5.81
CA GLU A 204 10.75 9.50 4.83
C GLU A 204 9.63 8.57 5.34
N ARG A 205 9.70 8.10 6.60
CA ARG A 205 8.63 7.28 7.21
C ARG A 205 7.28 7.99 7.20
N HIS A 206 7.27 9.30 7.49
CA HIS A 206 6.03 10.08 7.51
C HIS A 206 5.51 10.38 6.10
N ALA A 207 6.40 10.56 5.11
CA ALA A 207 6.00 10.59 3.71
C ALA A 207 5.35 9.27 3.26
N LEU A 208 5.91 8.13 3.66
CA LEU A 208 5.40 6.80 3.30
C LEU A 208 4.02 6.51 3.92
N ILE A 209 3.78 6.89 5.18
CA ILE A 209 2.45 6.70 5.79
C ILE A 209 1.38 7.61 5.17
N VAL A 210 1.77 8.80 4.70
CA VAL A 210 0.88 9.66 3.89
C VAL A 210 0.53 8.97 2.56
N LEU A 211 1.51 8.34 1.90
CA LEU A 211 1.24 7.52 0.70
C LEU A 211 0.31 6.36 1.00
N ILE A 212 0.47 5.67 2.13
CA ILE A 212 -0.42 4.58 2.56
C ILE A 212 -1.86 5.07 2.76
N ALA A 213 -2.06 6.23 3.39
CA ALA A 213 -3.38 6.83 3.56
C ALA A 213 -4.00 7.33 2.24
N LEU A 214 -3.18 7.80 1.29
CA LEU A 214 -3.65 8.06 -0.09
C LEU A 214 -4.05 6.75 -0.79
N GLY A 215 -3.38 5.64 -0.47
CA GLY A 215 -3.65 4.32 -1.01
C GLY A 215 -4.97 3.76 -0.55
N GLU A 216 -5.24 3.90 0.74
CA GLU A 216 -6.55 3.68 1.34
C GLU A 216 -7.63 4.45 0.58
N THR A 217 -7.38 5.73 0.29
CA THR A 217 -8.33 6.54 -0.44
C THR A 217 -8.59 5.98 -1.83
N ILE A 218 -7.54 5.59 -2.58
CA ILE A 218 -7.62 4.98 -3.92
C ILE A 218 -8.42 3.68 -3.89
N ILE A 219 -8.11 2.79 -2.94
CA ILE A 219 -8.82 1.52 -2.78
C ILE A 219 -10.29 1.79 -2.45
N SER A 220 -10.59 2.76 -1.59
CA SER A 220 -11.97 3.15 -1.26
C SER A 220 -12.76 3.73 -2.45
N ILE A 221 -12.09 4.44 -3.37
CA ILE A 221 -12.72 4.88 -4.64
C ILE A 221 -13.22 3.67 -5.44
N GLY A 222 -12.34 2.67 -5.56
CA GLY A 222 -12.57 1.46 -6.34
C GLY A 222 -13.53 0.47 -5.69
N ALA A 223 -13.40 0.29 -4.38
CA ALA A 223 -14.06 -0.74 -3.58
C ALA A 223 -15.26 -0.19 -2.78
N SER A 224 -16.00 0.78 -3.34
CA SER A 224 -17.01 1.53 -2.58
C SER A 224 -18.04 0.65 -1.85
N GLU A 225 -18.41 -0.51 -2.40
CA GLU A 225 -19.29 -1.49 -1.77
C GLU A 225 -18.60 -2.77 -1.27
N GLY A 226 -17.27 -2.80 -1.32
CA GLY A 226 -16.46 -3.98 -1.06
C GLY A 226 -15.60 -4.35 -2.27
N LEU A 227 -14.59 -5.18 -2.01
CA LEU A 227 -13.67 -5.67 -3.04
C LEU A 227 -14.32 -6.83 -3.80
N GLY A 228 -14.30 -6.79 -5.13
CA GLY A 228 -14.85 -7.88 -5.95
C GLY A 228 -16.37 -8.01 -5.95
N VAL A 229 -17.12 -6.96 -5.60
CA VAL A 229 -18.59 -6.99 -5.55
C VAL A 229 -19.20 -6.83 -6.95
N ASP A 230 -20.29 -7.55 -7.19
CA ASP A 230 -21.07 -7.54 -8.44
C ASP A 230 -21.87 -6.24 -8.59
N ARG A 231 -21.18 -5.15 -8.96
CA ARG A 231 -21.85 -3.94 -9.45
C ARG A 231 -21.43 -3.55 -10.85
N PRO A 232 -22.40 -3.14 -11.69
CA PRO A 232 -22.10 -2.63 -13.00
C PRO A 232 -21.27 -1.35 -12.90
N VAL A 233 -20.14 -1.29 -13.61
CA VAL A 233 -19.40 -0.04 -13.75
C VAL A 233 -20.24 0.91 -14.60
N THR A 234 -20.91 1.87 -13.96
CA THR A 234 -21.70 2.90 -14.63
C THR A 234 -20.81 4.09 -15.03
N ALA A 235 -21.30 4.91 -15.97
CA ALA A 235 -20.62 6.17 -16.30
C ALA A 235 -20.51 7.11 -15.10
N GLN A 236 -21.47 7.07 -14.18
CA GLN A 236 -21.44 7.85 -12.94
C GLN A 236 -20.33 7.38 -12.00
N LEU A 237 -20.19 6.07 -11.80
CA LEU A 237 -19.10 5.51 -10.97
C LEU A 237 -17.73 5.80 -11.58
N ALA A 238 -17.57 5.58 -12.89
CA ALA A 238 -16.33 5.89 -13.59
C ALA A 238 -15.98 7.40 -13.51
N GLY A 239 -16.98 8.28 -13.69
CA GLY A 239 -16.82 9.72 -13.54
C GLY A 239 -16.47 10.12 -12.10
N GLY A 240 -17.16 9.57 -11.10
CA GLY A 240 -16.88 9.78 -9.68
C GLY A 240 -15.48 9.33 -9.30
N ALA A 241 -15.01 8.20 -9.85
CA ALA A 241 -13.66 7.71 -9.63
C ALA A 241 -12.58 8.62 -10.21
N VAL A 242 -12.78 9.13 -11.44
CA VAL A 242 -11.89 10.10 -12.09
C VAL A 242 -11.84 11.42 -11.30
N LEU A 243 -12.98 11.90 -10.80
CA LEU A 243 -13.03 13.10 -9.97
C LEU A 243 -12.33 12.87 -8.63
N GLY A 244 -12.59 11.75 -7.97
CA GLY A 244 -11.97 11.38 -6.69
C GLY A 244 -10.45 11.28 -6.80
N ILE A 245 -9.91 10.54 -7.77
CA ILE A 245 -8.45 10.41 -7.97
C ILE A 245 -7.80 11.75 -8.33
N THR A 246 -8.54 12.65 -8.99
CA THR A 246 -8.06 14.01 -9.26
C THR A 246 -7.86 14.79 -7.96
N VAL A 247 -8.79 14.71 -7.00
CA VAL A 247 -8.59 15.30 -5.66
C VAL A 247 -7.37 14.69 -4.97
N VAL A 248 -7.26 13.35 -4.96
CA VAL A 248 -6.12 12.64 -4.36
C VAL A 248 -4.79 13.10 -4.97
N PHE A 249 -4.73 13.25 -6.29
CA PHE A 249 -3.55 13.76 -7.00
C PHE A 249 -3.19 15.19 -6.59
N VAL A 250 -4.18 16.08 -6.44
CA VAL A 250 -3.95 17.46 -5.98
C VAL A 250 -3.44 17.50 -4.54
N LEU A 251 -4.00 16.68 -3.63
CA LEU A 251 -3.53 16.59 -2.25
C LEU A 251 -2.11 16.04 -2.18
N TRP A 252 -1.85 14.95 -2.90
CA TRP A 252 -0.51 14.39 -3.06
C TRP A 252 0.48 15.45 -3.56
N TRP A 253 0.12 16.21 -4.60
CA TRP A 253 0.95 17.30 -5.13
C TRP A 253 1.27 18.33 -4.05
N SER A 254 0.26 18.81 -3.32
CA SER A 254 0.43 19.87 -2.33
C SER A 254 1.44 19.50 -1.23
N TYR A 255 1.50 18.23 -0.83
CA TYR A 255 2.44 17.76 0.19
C TYR A 255 3.83 17.44 -0.38
N PHE A 256 3.91 16.71 -1.49
CA PHE A 256 5.19 16.18 -1.98
C PHE A 256 6.01 17.16 -2.81
N ASP A 257 5.38 18.12 -3.48
CA ASP A 257 6.09 19.08 -4.32
C ASP A 257 6.95 20.04 -3.47
N LEU A 258 6.41 20.52 -2.34
CA LEU A 258 7.08 21.54 -1.53
C LEU A 258 7.09 21.24 -0.02
N ALA A 259 5.95 20.89 0.57
CA ALA A 259 5.82 20.83 2.03
C ALA A 259 6.78 19.81 2.66
N LYS A 260 6.84 18.58 2.12
CA LYS A 260 7.76 17.51 2.53
C LYS A 260 9.20 18.01 2.60
N VAL A 261 9.64 18.74 1.57
CA VAL A 261 11.02 19.20 1.47
C VAL A 261 11.32 20.30 2.50
N ILE A 262 10.40 21.24 2.69
CA ILE A 262 10.54 22.33 3.67
C ILE A 262 10.60 21.79 5.10
N ILE A 263 9.72 20.85 5.47
CA ILE A 263 9.65 20.31 6.84
C ILE A 263 10.85 19.43 7.17
N GLU A 264 11.39 18.73 6.17
CA GLU A 264 12.60 17.93 6.32
C GLU A 264 13.82 18.82 6.56
N ARG A 265 13.93 19.93 5.82
CA ARG A 265 14.96 20.95 6.02
C ARG A 265 14.88 21.60 7.39
N ALA A 266 13.68 21.96 7.84
CA ALA A 266 13.46 22.51 9.18
C ALA A 266 13.93 21.53 10.28
N LEU A 267 13.67 20.24 10.10
CA LEU A 267 14.13 19.20 11.01
C LEU A 267 15.66 19.04 10.97
N ASN A 268 16.26 19.05 9.78
CA ASN A 268 17.71 18.99 9.58
C ASN A 268 18.44 20.18 10.23
N ALA A 269 17.89 21.39 10.06
CA ALA A 269 18.44 22.62 10.62
C ALA A 269 18.31 22.71 12.16
N SER A 270 17.36 21.99 12.75
CA SER A 270 17.18 21.95 14.21
C SER A 270 18.23 21.07 14.89
N ALA A 271 18.59 21.35 16.14
CA ALA A 271 19.55 20.54 16.92
C ALA A 271 19.01 20.18 18.32
N GLY A 272 19.58 19.13 18.91
CA GLY A 272 19.31 18.73 20.29
C GLY A 272 17.83 18.53 20.63
N LYS A 273 17.36 19.18 21.71
CA LYS A 273 15.97 19.09 22.19
C LYS A 273 14.97 19.74 21.23
N ASP A 274 15.39 20.76 20.49
CA ASP A 274 14.49 21.43 19.53
C ASP A 274 14.21 20.54 18.32
N ARG A 275 15.20 19.78 17.85
CA ARG A 275 14.98 18.74 16.83
C ARG A 275 13.95 17.70 17.28
N ALA A 276 14.04 17.23 18.53
CA ALA A 276 13.07 16.28 19.09
C ALA A 276 11.66 16.89 19.22
N ARG A 277 11.55 18.18 19.57
CA ARG A 277 10.27 18.90 19.61
C ARG A 277 9.65 19.08 18.23
N VAL A 278 10.44 19.46 17.23
CA VAL A 278 9.98 19.54 15.82
C VAL A 278 9.55 18.17 15.34
N GLY A 279 10.35 17.12 15.59
CA GLY A 279 10.00 15.72 15.32
C GLY A 279 8.65 15.34 15.94
N ARG A 280 8.44 15.65 17.22
CA ARG A 280 7.16 15.38 17.90
C ARG A 280 5.99 16.18 17.33
N ASP A 281 6.11 17.50 17.25
CA ASP A 281 4.99 18.39 16.91
C ASP A 281 4.60 18.26 15.44
N VAL A 282 5.58 18.31 14.54
CA VAL A 282 5.33 18.28 13.09
C VAL A 282 4.99 16.86 12.67
N TYR A 283 5.87 15.90 12.97
CA TYR A 283 5.75 14.54 12.44
C TYR A 283 4.78 13.68 13.24
N SER A 284 4.99 13.50 14.55
CA SER A 284 4.09 12.67 15.36
C SER A 284 2.75 13.33 15.75
N GLY A 285 2.66 14.66 15.68
CA GLY A 285 1.47 15.42 16.06
C GLY A 285 0.62 15.80 14.86
N LEU A 286 1.14 16.67 13.98
CA LEU A 286 0.34 17.29 12.91
C LEU A 286 0.15 16.41 11.66
N HIS A 287 0.92 15.34 11.47
CA HIS A 287 0.60 14.37 10.40
C HIS A 287 -0.61 13.49 10.74
N LEU A 288 -0.94 13.32 12.03
CA LEU A 288 -2.12 12.56 12.44
C LEU A 288 -3.44 13.14 11.91
N PRO A 289 -3.76 14.45 12.10
CA PRO A 289 -4.94 15.03 11.48
C PRO A 289 -4.85 15.03 9.96
N MET A 290 -3.66 15.10 9.37
CA MET A 290 -3.48 14.98 7.91
C MET A 290 -3.94 13.60 7.41
N ILE A 291 -3.50 12.52 8.05
CA ILE A 291 -3.92 11.14 7.73
C ILE A 291 -5.42 10.95 8.02
N GLY A 292 -5.89 11.43 9.18
CA GLY A 292 -7.32 11.42 9.49
C GLY A 292 -8.17 12.11 8.42
N GLY A 293 -7.68 13.24 7.88
CA GLY A 293 -8.33 13.97 6.78
C GLY A 293 -8.46 13.13 5.50
N LEU A 294 -7.43 12.36 5.15
CA LEU A 294 -7.48 11.43 4.02
C LEU A 294 -8.48 10.29 4.25
N ILE A 295 -8.49 9.71 5.46
CA ILE A 295 -9.43 8.63 5.82
C ILE A 295 -10.89 9.15 5.80
N PHE A 296 -11.15 10.35 6.34
CA PHE A 296 -12.48 10.97 6.25
C PHE A 296 -12.88 11.27 4.80
N PHE A 297 -11.96 11.76 3.96
CA PHE A 297 -12.23 11.97 2.54
C PHE A 297 -12.54 10.63 1.85
N ALA A 298 -11.79 9.56 2.13
CA ALA A 298 -12.04 8.21 1.64
C ALA A 298 -13.43 7.69 2.04
N LEU A 299 -13.83 7.89 3.31
CA LEU A 299 -15.15 7.52 3.82
C LEU A 299 -16.27 8.30 3.13
N GLY A 300 -16.11 9.62 2.96
CA GLY A 300 -17.09 10.46 2.27
C GLY A 300 -17.27 10.05 0.81
N LEU A 301 -16.19 9.68 0.13
CA LEU A 301 -16.22 9.21 -1.25
C LEU A 301 -16.85 7.82 -1.38
N LYS A 302 -16.58 6.92 -0.42
CA LYS A 302 -17.26 5.61 -0.31
C LYS A 302 -18.77 5.79 -0.19
N HIS A 303 -19.22 6.66 0.71
CA HIS A 303 -20.65 6.94 0.90
C HIS A 303 -21.31 7.49 -0.37
N LEU A 304 -20.65 8.42 -1.06
CA LEU A 304 -21.12 9.00 -2.32
C LEU A 304 -21.29 7.95 -3.42
N ASN A 305 -20.31 7.06 -3.60
CA ASN A 305 -20.33 6.04 -4.65
C ASN A 305 -21.36 4.93 -4.38
N THR A 306 -21.70 4.68 -3.12
CA THR A 306 -22.67 3.64 -2.71
C THR A 306 -24.12 4.12 -2.76
N HIS A 307 -24.37 5.37 -2.36
CA HIS A 307 -25.74 5.89 -2.15
C HIS A 307 -26.16 7.00 -3.12
N GLY A 308 -25.28 7.47 -4.01
CA GLY A 308 -25.54 8.54 -4.98
C GLY A 308 -26.54 8.23 -6.11
N THR A 309 -27.47 7.28 -5.91
CA THR A 309 -28.53 6.99 -6.88
C THR A 309 -29.58 8.11 -6.92
N PRO A 310 -30.06 8.52 -8.11
CA PRO A 310 -31.07 9.56 -8.21
C PRO A 310 -32.41 9.08 -7.62
N GLY A 311 -32.81 9.62 -6.47
CA GLY A 311 -34.16 9.42 -5.89
C GLY A 311 -34.24 8.94 -4.44
N GLY A 312 -33.11 8.64 -3.77
CA GLY A 312 -33.11 8.23 -2.37
C GLY A 312 -33.38 9.38 -1.41
N THR A 313 -34.57 9.42 -0.78
CA THR A 313 -34.86 10.33 0.34
C THR A 313 -34.20 9.79 1.61
N HIS A 314 -33.00 10.27 1.95
CA HIS A 314 -32.34 9.96 3.22
C HIS A 314 -32.46 11.12 4.21
N PRO A 315 -32.51 10.84 5.53
CA PRO A 315 -32.62 11.87 6.56
C PRO A 315 -31.38 12.77 6.67
N TRP A 316 -30.22 12.34 6.17
CA TRP A 316 -28.93 13.04 6.24
C TRP A 316 -28.24 13.29 4.86
N PRO A 317 -28.87 14.01 3.91
CA PRO A 317 -28.27 14.23 2.57
C PRO A 317 -26.94 14.99 2.59
N SER A 318 -26.60 15.65 3.71
CA SER A 318 -25.40 16.49 3.84
C SER A 318 -24.24 15.83 4.59
N ALA A 319 -24.45 14.71 5.30
CA ALA A 319 -23.41 14.16 6.18
C ALA A 319 -22.21 13.60 5.40
N GLY A 320 -22.48 12.83 4.33
CA GLY A 320 -21.45 12.35 3.40
C GLY A 320 -20.65 13.50 2.79
N THR A 321 -21.33 14.55 2.36
CA THR A 321 -20.69 15.74 1.79
C THR A 321 -19.87 16.53 2.84
N ILE A 322 -20.38 16.67 4.06
CA ILE A 322 -19.66 17.31 5.17
C ILE A 322 -18.39 16.52 5.51
N ILE A 323 -18.45 15.19 5.54
CA ILE A 323 -17.30 14.33 5.81
C ILE A 323 -16.28 14.41 4.66
N LEU A 324 -16.75 14.40 3.41
CA LEU A 324 -15.92 14.55 2.21
C LEU A 324 -15.13 15.88 2.23
N TYR A 325 -15.83 17.00 2.42
CA TYR A 325 -15.21 18.33 2.49
C TYR A 325 -14.38 18.50 3.77
N GLY A 326 -14.89 18.01 4.89
CA GLY A 326 -14.24 18.04 6.20
C GLY A 326 -12.92 17.29 6.21
N GLY A 327 -12.82 16.15 5.51
CA GLY A 327 -11.57 15.42 5.34
C GLY A 327 -10.52 16.23 4.59
N VAL A 328 -10.88 16.86 3.47
CA VAL A 328 -9.97 17.72 2.70
C VAL A 328 -9.59 18.98 3.49
N LEU A 329 -10.53 19.60 4.20
CA LEU A 329 -10.27 20.74 5.09
C LEU A 329 -9.32 20.37 6.22
N LEU A 330 -9.50 19.21 6.85
CA LEU A 330 -8.64 18.71 7.91
C LEU A 330 -7.22 18.45 7.39
N TYR A 331 -7.09 17.87 6.18
CA TYR A 331 -5.81 17.66 5.51
C TYR A 331 -5.08 18.98 5.23
N LEU A 332 -5.74 19.93 4.56
CA LEU A 332 -5.13 21.21 4.21
C LEU A 332 -4.86 22.08 5.44
N GLY A 333 -5.74 22.06 6.45
CA GLY A 333 -5.53 22.73 7.73
C GLY A 333 -4.32 22.17 8.48
N ALA A 334 -4.17 20.84 8.50
CA ALA A 334 -2.99 20.18 9.04
C ALA A 334 -1.73 20.56 8.26
N LEU A 335 -1.78 20.64 6.93
CA LEU A 335 -0.67 21.07 6.07
C LEU A 335 -0.23 22.51 6.39
N VAL A 336 -1.17 23.45 6.51
CA VAL A 336 -0.89 24.83 6.92
C VAL A 336 -0.28 24.88 8.33
N ALA A 337 -0.80 24.09 9.26
CA ALA A 337 -0.27 24.02 10.62
C ALA A 337 1.16 23.45 10.64
N VAL A 338 1.44 22.45 9.81
CA VAL A 338 2.77 21.84 9.62
C VAL A 338 3.75 22.89 9.11
N GLU A 339 3.41 23.63 8.05
CA GLU A 339 4.24 24.69 7.49
C GLU A 339 4.49 25.80 8.52
N TRP A 340 3.44 26.23 9.23
CA TRP A 340 3.56 27.25 10.26
C TRP A 340 4.42 26.77 11.43
N ARG A 341 4.26 25.53 11.88
CA ARG A 341 5.04 24.98 13.00
C ARG A 341 6.50 24.78 12.63
N ALA A 342 6.79 24.32 11.42
CA ALA A 342 8.14 23.98 10.97
C ALA A 342 8.98 25.20 10.60
N VAL A 343 8.43 26.15 9.83
CA VAL A 343 9.18 27.30 9.28
C VAL A 343 8.55 28.66 9.57
N ARG A 344 7.43 28.73 10.31
CA ARG A 344 6.68 29.98 10.56
C ARG A 344 6.22 30.67 9.27
N LEU A 345 6.05 29.89 8.21
CA LEU A 345 5.49 30.35 6.94
C LEU A 345 4.08 29.81 6.80
N LEU A 346 3.22 30.64 6.21
CA LEU A 346 1.88 30.23 5.79
C LEU A 346 1.90 30.02 4.27
N GLY A 347 1.70 28.78 3.83
CA GLY A 347 1.51 28.44 2.42
C GLY A 347 0.23 29.07 1.91
N ARG A 348 0.37 29.96 0.93
CA ARG A 348 -0.78 30.68 0.37
C ARG A 348 -1.69 29.74 -0.43
N GLY A 349 -1.12 28.74 -1.13
CA GLY A 349 -1.89 27.69 -1.80
C GLY A 349 -2.84 26.97 -0.83
N PRO A 350 -2.35 26.18 0.14
CA PRO A 350 -3.21 25.46 1.09
C PRO A 350 -4.20 26.36 1.83
N LEU A 351 -3.81 27.59 2.21
CA LEU A 351 -4.72 28.57 2.82
C LEU A 351 -5.87 28.98 1.88
N THR A 352 -5.57 29.25 0.60
CA THR A 352 -6.63 29.54 -0.37
C THR A 352 -7.57 28.36 -0.56
N GLY A 353 -7.04 27.13 -0.55
CA GLY A 353 -7.85 25.92 -0.56
C GLY A 353 -8.78 25.84 0.65
N VAL A 354 -8.26 26.05 1.87
CA VAL A 354 -9.07 26.08 3.10
C VAL A 354 -10.15 27.16 3.02
N ALA A 355 -9.80 28.37 2.59
CA ALA A 355 -10.75 29.48 2.47
C ALA A 355 -11.86 29.18 1.44
N LEU A 356 -11.49 28.69 0.25
CA LEU A 356 -12.44 28.30 -0.79
C LEU A 356 -13.38 27.20 -0.28
N LEU A 357 -12.84 26.14 0.31
CA LEU A 357 -13.65 25.02 0.80
C LEU A 357 -14.55 25.40 1.98
N ALA A 358 -14.09 26.27 2.89
CA ALA A 358 -14.92 26.78 3.98
C ALA A 358 -16.11 27.59 3.47
N VAL A 359 -15.92 28.41 2.42
CA VAL A 359 -17.02 29.13 1.76
C VAL A 359 -17.96 28.15 1.07
N LEU A 360 -17.42 27.19 0.30
CA LEU A 360 -18.22 26.21 -0.43
C LEU A 360 -19.05 25.32 0.49
N LEU A 361 -18.56 25.00 1.69
CA LEU A 361 -19.29 24.23 2.70
C LEU A 361 -20.64 24.87 3.07
N THR A 362 -20.77 26.20 3.00
CA THR A 362 -22.03 26.91 3.28
C THR A 362 -23.10 26.71 2.20
N VAL A 363 -22.69 26.35 0.97
CA VAL A 363 -23.57 26.19 -0.19
C VAL A 363 -23.77 24.71 -0.54
N VAL A 364 -22.87 23.84 -0.08
CA VAL A 364 -22.81 22.43 -0.51
C VAL A 364 -24.05 21.62 -0.19
N GLY A 365 -24.77 21.95 0.89
CA GLY A 365 -26.02 21.28 1.26
C GLY A 365 -27.17 21.47 0.26
N ARG A 366 -26.99 22.31 -0.77
CA ARG A 366 -27.95 22.53 -1.86
C ARG A 366 -27.58 21.78 -3.15
N LEU A 367 -26.42 21.14 -3.19
CA LEU A 367 -25.90 20.45 -4.36
C LEU A 367 -26.20 18.95 -4.25
N SER A 368 -26.33 18.29 -5.40
CA SER A 368 -26.24 16.82 -5.40
C SER A 368 -24.82 16.38 -5.03
N GLU A 369 -24.65 15.14 -4.55
CA GLU A 369 -23.34 14.64 -4.12
C GLU A 369 -22.31 14.68 -5.26
N VAL A 370 -22.71 14.33 -6.48
CA VAL A 370 -21.85 14.42 -7.68
C VAL A 370 -21.47 15.87 -7.98
N GLN A 371 -22.42 16.81 -7.89
CA GLN A 371 -22.13 18.24 -8.07
C GLN A 371 -21.18 18.74 -6.98
N ALA A 372 -21.36 18.30 -5.73
CA ALA A 372 -20.47 18.64 -4.63
C ALA A 372 -19.05 18.11 -4.87
N LEU A 373 -18.89 16.89 -5.41
CA LEU A 373 -17.58 16.36 -5.77
C LEU A 373 -16.94 17.13 -6.94
N VAL A 374 -17.71 17.51 -7.96
CA VAL A 374 -17.23 18.37 -9.07
C VAL A 374 -16.75 19.71 -8.54
N VAL A 375 -17.53 20.35 -7.66
CA VAL A 375 -17.16 21.64 -7.04
C VAL A 375 -15.90 21.50 -6.18
N LEU A 376 -15.75 20.40 -5.45
CA LEU A 376 -14.55 20.08 -4.67
C LEU A 376 -13.31 19.96 -5.57
N VAL A 377 -13.42 19.23 -6.69
CA VAL A 377 -12.35 19.10 -7.68
C VAL A 377 -11.98 20.46 -8.26
N VAL A 378 -12.97 21.26 -8.67
CA VAL A 378 -12.72 22.59 -9.23
C VAL A 378 -11.99 23.47 -8.22
N ALA A 379 -12.40 23.46 -6.94
CA ALA A 379 -11.73 24.22 -5.88
C ALA A 379 -10.29 23.75 -5.64
N ALA A 380 -10.06 22.44 -5.58
CA ALA A 380 -8.73 21.85 -5.40
C ALA A 380 -7.81 22.16 -6.59
N CYS A 381 -8.30 22.01 -7.83
CA CYS A 381 -7.55 22.37 -9.03
C CYS A 381 -7.28 23.89 -9.11
N ALA A 382 -8.25 24.73 -8.75
CA ALA A 382 -8.05 26.18 -8.69
C ALA A 382 -6.96 26.56 -7.70
N MET A 383 -6.95 25.95 -6.51
CA MET A 383 -5.86 26.10 -5.53
C MET A 383 -4.49 25.75 -6.16
N LEU A 384 -4.40 24.59 -6.83
CA LEU A 384 -3.15 24.14 -7.45
C LEU A 384 -2.69 25.07 -8.60
N VAL A 385 -3.62 25.54 -9.42
CA VAL A 385 -3.33 26.47 -10.52
C VAL A 385 -2.86 27.81 -9.96
N LEU A 386 -3.51 28.34 -8.93
CA LEU A 386 -3.11 29.59 -8.27
C LEU A 386 -1.70 29.47 -7.68
N ASP A 387 -1.37 28.34 -7.05
CA ASP A 387 -0.04 28.11 -6.49
C ASP A 387 1.05 28.10 -7.59
N ASN A 388 0.78 27.41 -8.70
CA ASN A 388 1.71 27.30 -9.82
C ASN A 388 1.85 28.56 -10.69
N THR A 389 0.85 29.45 -10.68
CA THR A 389 0.80 30.64 -11.55
C THR A 389 1.03 31.93 -10.77
N ALA A 390 0.16 32.25 -9.81
CA ALA A 390 0.20 33.50 -9.06
C ALA A 390 1.30 33.51 -7.99
N PHE A 391 1.60 32.36 -7.37
CA PHE A 391 2.65 32.24 -6.35
C PHE A 391 4.00 31.74 -6.89
N ARG A 392 4.12 31.64 -8.21
CA ARG A 392 5.25 31.03 -8.95
C ARG A 392 6.63 31.58 -8.57
N HIS A 393 6.76 32.88 -8.34
CA HIS A 393 8.08 33.49 -8.06
C HIS A 393 8.64 33.05 -6.70
N ARG A 394 7.77 32.96 -5.68
CA ARG A 394 8.15 32.48 -4.36
C ARG A 394 8.37 30.97 -4.37
N HIS A 395 7.49 30.24 -5.05
CA HIS A 395 7.59 28.80 -5.24
C HIS A 395 8.93 28.44 -5.91
N ARG A 396 9.29 29.09 -7.03
CA ARG A 396 10.60 28.91 -7.68
C ARG A 396 11.79 29.29 -6.82
N ARG A 397 11.72 30.37 -6.03
CA ARG A 397 12.80 30.74 -5.09
C ARG A 397 13.01 29.69 -4.01
N LEU A 398 11.93 29.11 -3.49
CA LEU A 398 12.00 28.02 -2.54
C LEU A 398 12.61 26.77 -3.20
N HIS A 399 12.15 26.36 -4.38
CA HIS A 399 12.76 25.26 -5.14
C HIS A 399 14.23 25.47 -5.47
N ALA A 400 14.62 26.68 -5.89
CA ALA A 400 16.03 27.00 -6.19
C ALA A 400 16.91 27.00 -4.94
N SER A 401 16.38 27.40 -3.77
CA SER A 401 17.07 27.23 -2.49
C SER A 401 17.18 25.75 -2.06
N VAL A 402 16.45 24.87 -2.77
CA VAL A 402 16.25 23.47 -2.44
C VAL A 402 17.08 22.48 -3.24
N GLU A 403 17.26 22.73 -4.53
CA GLU A 403 17.85 21.79 -5.50
C GLU A 403 19.33 21.43 -5.28
N GLY A 404 20.04 22.03 -4.31
CA GLY A 404 21.47 21.81 -4.07
C GLY A 404 21.85 20.62 -3.18
N ASP A 405 20.95 20.09 -2.34
CA ASP A 405 21.30 19.20 -1.20
C ASP A 405 20.56 17.85 -1.18
N LEU A 406 19.76 17.51 -2.18
CA LEU A 406 18.97 16.26 -2.16
C LEU A 406 19.86 15.04 -2.45
N PRO A 407 19.81 13.97 -1.63
CA PRO A 407 20.56 12.75 -1.87
C PRO A 407 20.21 12.14 -3.22
N VAL A 408 21.22 11.93 -4.05
CA VAL A 408 21.10 11.31 -5.37
C VAL A 408 20.82 9.82 -5.19
N GLY A 409 19.60 9.35 -5.50
CA GLY A 409 19.35 7.92 -5.78
C GLY A 409 18.19 7.20 -5.11
N SER A 410 17.27 7.87 -4.39
CA SER A 410 16.05 7.25 -3.86
C SER A 410 14.93 7.17 -4.91
N VAL A 411 13.94 6.30 -4.68
CA VAL A 411 12.70 6.26 -5.46
C VAL A 411 11.93 7.55 -5.20
N GLU A 412 11.41 8.18 -6.27
CA GLU A 412 10.72 9.46 -6.12
C GLU A 412 9.28 9.22 -5.65
N PRO A 413 8.71 10.09 -4.80
CA PRO A 413 7.35 9.93 -4.30
C PRO A 413 6.29 9.81 -5.40
N ARG A 414 6.53 10.41 -6.57
CA ARG A 414 5.62 10.31 -7.72
C ARG A 414 5.52 8.90 -8.26
N GLU A 415 6.63 8.15 -8.21
CA GLU A 415 6.68 6.78 -8.70
C GLU A 415 5.96 5.85 -7.73
N LEU A 416 6.17 6.05 -6.42
CA LEU A 416 5.43 5.35 -5.38
C LEU A 416 3.91 5.60 -5.50
N PHE A 417 3.51 6.83 -5.84
CA PHE A 417 2.10 7.17 -6.01
C PHE A 417 1.47 6.51 -7.25
N VAL A 418 2.23 6.36 -8.35
CA VAL A 418 1.78 5.54 -9.49
C VAL A 418 1.66 4.08 -9.09
N ASP A 419 2.68 3.53 -8.42
CA ASP A 419 2.70 2.15 -7.98
C ASP A 419 1.48 1.82 -7.10
N LEU A 420 1.02 2.79 -6.30
CA LEU A 420 -0.16 2.69 -5.44
C LEU A 420 -1.47 2.45 -6.19
N VAL A 421 -1.64 3.03 -7.38
CA VAL A 421 -2.85 2.77 -8.19
C VAL A 421 -2.80 1.39 -8.84
N PHE A 422 -1.60 0.91 -9.16
CA PHE A 422 -1.42 -0.48 -9.58
C PHE A 422 -1.73 -1.48 -8.47
N VAL A 423 -1.50 -1.14 -7.19
CA VAL A 423 -1.92 -1.98 -6.05
C VAL A 423 -3.40 -2.29 -6.17
N TYR A 424 -4.26 -1.26 -6.31
CA TYR A 424 -5.69 -1.45 -6.45
C TYR A 424 -6.06 -2.35 -7.63
N ALA A 425 -5.44 -2.15 -8.79
CA ALA A 425 -5.69 -3.01 -9.94
C ALA A 425 -5.26 -4.48 -9.70
N PHE A 426 -4.18 -4.74 -8.95
CA PHE A 426 -3.79 -6.10 -8.56
C PHE A 426 -4.76 -6.74 -7.57
N ILE A 427 -5.33 -5.96 -6.64
CA ILE A 427 -6.37 -6.44 -5.71
C ILE A 427 -7.57 -6.98 -6.52
N GLU A 428 -8.02 -6.21 -7.52
CA GLU A 428 -9.17 -6.62 -8.35
C GLU A 428 -8.87 -7.85 -9.23
N VAL A 429 -7.60 -8.11 -9.57
CA VAL A 429 -7.22 -9.35 -10.27
C VAL A 429 -7.51 -10.58 -9.39
N THR A 430 -7.12 -10.57 -8.13
CA THR A 430 -7.43 -11.69 -7.23
C THR A 430 -8.92 -11.77 -6.96
N ALA A 431 -9.60 -10.63 -6.86
CA ALA A 431 -11.04 -10.57 -6.65
C ALA A 431 -11.82 -11.27 -7.79
N VAL A 432 -11.47 -11.01 -9.05
CA VAL A 432 -12.10 -11.70 -10.20
C VAL A 432 -11.76 -13.20 -10.22
N MET A 433 -10.56 -13.60 -9.80
CA MET A 433 -10.21 -15.02 -9.65
C MET A 433 -11.08 -15.67 -8.58
N ASN A 434 -11.29 -15.00 -7.45
CA ASN A 434 -12.13 -15.49 -6.35
C ASN A 434 -13.61 -15.62 -6.73
N ARG A 435 -14.10 -14.72 -7.58
CA ARG A 435 -15.46 -14.75 -8.14
C ARG A 435 -15.71 -15.98 -9.01
N PHE A 436 -14.74 -16.37 -9.82
CA PHE A 436 -14.83 -17.52 -10.72
C PHE A 436 -13.77 -18.57 -10.37
N PRO A 437 -13.96 -19.37 -9.30
CA PRO A 437 -12.97 -20.32 -8.79
C PRO A 437 -12.81 -21.54 -9.71
N THR A 438 -12.29 -21.29 -10.90
CA THR A 438 -12.10 -22.24 -12.00
C THR A 438 -10.72 -22.04 -12.60
N LEU A 439 -10.19 -23.03 -13.31
CA LEU A 439 -8.93 -22.88 -14.04
C LEU A 439 -8.97 -21.75 -15.08
N LEU A 440 -10.15 -21.52 -15.70
CA LEU A 440 -10.33 -20.43 -16.65
C LEU A 440 -10.27 -19.07 -15.95
N GLY A 441 -10.93 -18.91 -14.80
CA GLY A 441 -10.89 -17.68 -14.00
C GLY A 441 -9.47 -17.36 -13.50
N LEU A 442 -8.72 -18.39 -13.08
CA LEU A 442 -7.29 -18.26 -12.76
C LEU A 442 -6.50 -17.76 -13.98
N ALA A 443 -6.67 -18.38 -15.15
CA ALA A 443 -5.97 -17.98 -16.37
C ALA A 443 -6.32 -16.53 -16.78
N GLN A 444 -7.59 -16.14 -16.68
CA GLN A 444 -8.07 -14.78 -16.93
C GLN A 444 -7.42 -13.75 -15.98
N GLY A 445 -7.37 -14.05 -14.68
CA GLY A 445 -6.66 -13.22 -13.70
C GLY A 445 -5.17 -13.10 -14.01
N MET A 446 -4.50 -14.21 -14.34
CA MET A 446 -3.08 -14.19 -14.73
C MET A 446 -2.80 -13.38 -15.99
N ILE A 447 -3.71 -13.39 -16.96
CA ILE A 447 -3.64 -12.56 -18.18
C ILE A 447 -3.75 -11.08 -17.81
N LEU A 448 -4.71 -10.70 -16.96
CA LEU A 448 -4.88 -9.31 -16.50
C LEU A 448 -3.66 -8.85 -15.68
N LEU A 449 -3.13 -9.70 -14.80
CA LEU A 449 -1.88 -9.43 -14.08
C LEU A 449 -0.73 -9.16 -15.05
N ALA A 450 -0.56 -9.99 -16.09
CA ALA A 450 0.50 -9.82 -17.07
C ALA A 450 0.31 -8.55 -17.92
N LEU A 451 -0.92 -8.13 -18.18
CA LEU A 451 -1.24 -6.86 -18.85
C LEU A 451 -0.87 -5.65 -17.98
N LEU A 452 -1.27 -5.67 -16.71
CA LEU A 452 -0.93 -4.62 -15.75
C LEU A 452 0.58 -4.56 -15.48
N TRP A 453 1.25 -5.71 -15.36
CA TRP A 453 2.71 -5.79 -15.22
C TRP A 453 3.42 -5.17 -16.42
N TRP A 454 2.93 -5.39 -17.64
CA TRP A 454 3.53 -4.78 -18.83
C TRP A 454 3.37 -3.26 -18.83
N ALA A 455 2.18 -2.75 -18.49
CA ALA A 455 1.94 -1.31 -18.34
C ALA A 455 2.86 -0.68 -17.29
N TRP A 456 3.01 -1.34 -16.13
CA TRP A 456 3.86 -0.89 -15.04
C TRP A 456 5.35 -0.90 -15.42
N THR A 457 5.86 -2.03 -15.94
CA THR A 457 7.27 -2.14 -16.33
C THR A 457 7.65 -1.16 -17.43
N SER A 458 6.76 -0.93 -18.40
CA SER A 458 6.96 0.07 -19.46
C SER A 458 7.08 1.49 -18.89
N TYR A 459 6.22 1.84 -17.92
CA TYR A 459 6.34 3.10 -17.19
C TYR A 459 7.67 3.18 -16.42
N THR A 460 8.08 2.13 -15.70
CA THR A 460 9.33 2.10 -14.93
C THR A 460 10.57 2.29 -15.79
N TRP A 461 10.62 1.66 -16.98
CA TRP A 461 11.70 1.88 -17.95
C TRP A 461 11.74 3.34 -18.45
N LEU A 462 10.57 3.92 -18.74
CA LEU A 462 10.45 5.30 -19.21
C LEU A 462 10.83 6.31 -18.11
N ALA A 463 10.28 6.17 -16.91
CA ALA A 463 10.58 7.03 -15.77
C ALA A 463 12.08 7.07 -15.46
N ASN A 464 12.75 5.92 -15.48
CA ASN A 464 14.21 5.85 -15.30
C ASN A 464 14.99 6.56 -16.43
N ALA A 465 14.45 6.65 -17.65
CA ALA A 465 15.11 7.29 -18.78
C ALA A 465 14.92 8.82 -18.82
N VAL A 466 13.83 9.36 -18.27
CA VAL A 466 13.54 10.80 -18.30
C VAL A 466 14.46 11.56 -17.33
N ARG A 467 15.03 12.68 -17.81
CA ARG A 467 16.01 13.49 -17.06
C ARG A 467 15.42 14.65 -16.27
N GLN A 468 14.34 15.25 -16.75
CA GLN A 468 13.74 16.46 -16.18
C GLN A 468 12.23 16.31 -16.02
N ASP A 469 11.74 16.83 -14.90
CA ASP A 469 10.31 16.97 -14.66
C ASP A 469 9.73 18.05 -15.58
N SER A 470 8.98 17.62 -16.59
CA SER A 470 8.17 18.50 -17.43
C SER A 470 6.70 18.44 -17.01
N THR A 471 5.95 19.50 -17.28
CA THR A 471 4.49 19.49 -17.09
C THR A 471 3.83 18.38 -17.90
N LEU A 472 4.34 18.09 -19.10
CA LEU A 472 3.84 16.97 -19.92
C LEU A 472 4.01 15.63 -19.21
N LEU A 473 5.18 15.36 -18.61
CA LEU A 473 5.43 14.13 -17.85
C LEU A 473 4.43 14.03 -16.69
N ARG A 474 4.27 15.10 -15.91
CA ARG A 474 3.38 15.10 -14.75
C ARG A 474 1.90 14.88 -15.14
N LEU A 475 1.42 15.54 -16.19
CA LEU A 475 0.06 15.34 -16.71
C LEU A 475 -0.12 13.94 -17.32
N SER A 476 0.90 13.43 -18.01
CA SER A 476 0.87 12.05 -18.56
C SER A 476 0.82 11.03 -17.43
N THR A 477 1.60 11.21 -16.38
CA THR A 477 1.55 10.37 -15.18
C THR A 477 0.17 10.41 -14.53
N ALA A 478 -0.43 11.60 -14.35
CA ALA A 478 -1.80 11.71 -13.83
C ALA A 478 -2.82 10.97 -14.71
N GLY A 479 -2.70 11.07 -16.04
CA GLY A 479 -3.55 10.32 -16.98
C GLY A 479 -3.36 8.80 -16.91
N ILE A 480 -2.12 8.32 -16.76
CA ILE A 480 -1.83 6.90 -16.54
C ILE A 480 -2.51 6.43 -15.25
N MET A 481 -2.41 7.20 -14.16
CA MET A 481 -3.07 6.86 -12.90
C MET A 481 -4.59 6.76 -13.04
N MET A 482 -5.23 7.74 -13.68
CA MET A 482 -6.67 7.68 -13.96
C MET A 482 -7.05 6.44 -14.78
N ALA A 483 -6.27 6.13 -15.83
CA ALA A 483 -6.52 4.98 -16.68
C ALA A 483 -6.33 3.65 -15.93
N VAL A 484 -5.31 3.51 -15.07
CA VAL A 484 -5.10 2.29 -14.26
C VAL A 484 -6.22 2.10 -13.24
N LEU A 485 -6.70 3.18 -12.60
CA LEU A 485 -7.84 3.10 -11.68
C LEU A 485 -9.11 2.60 -12.39
N LEU A 486 -9.38 3.12 -13.59
CA LEU A 486 -10.51 2.67 -14.42
C LEU A 486 -10.35 1.23 -14.90
N ILE A 487 -9.12 0.78 -15.20
CA ILE A 487 -8.85 -0.64 -15.45
C ILE A 487 -9.21 -1.46 -14.21
N GLY A 488 -8.76 -1.05 -13.02
CA GLY A 488 -9.10 -1.69 -11.75
C GLY A 488 -10.61 -1.90 -11.58
N LEU A 489 -11.39 -0.83 -11.72
CA LEU A 489 -12.85 -0.87 -11.67
C LEU A 489 -13.48 -1.82 -12.71
N ALA A 490 -12.88 -1.92 -13.89
CA ALA A 490 -13.41 -2.73 -14.99
C ALA A 490 -12.95 -4.20 -14.95
N ILE A 491 -11.94 -4.56 -14.15
CA ILE A 491 -11.40 -5.94 -14.05
C ILE A 491 -12.49 -6.96 -13.68
N PRO A 492 -13.36 -6.73 -12.67
CA PRO A 492 -14.40 -7.70 -12.29
C PRO A 492 -15.36 -8.07 -13.43
N GLN A 493 -15.48 -7.20 -14.44
CA GLN A 493 -16.35 -7.37 -15.61
C GLN A 493 -15.58 -7.51 -16.93
N ALA A 494 -14.26 -7.73 -16.89
CA ALA A 494 -13.40 -7.76 -18.07
C ALA A 494 -13.67 -8.94 -19.01
N PHE A 495 -14.20 -10.05 -18.48
CA PHE A 495 -14.54 -11.26 -19.26
C PHE A 495 -16.02 -11.67 -19.14
N VAL A 496 -16.73 -11.14 -18.15
CA VAL A 496 -18.14 -11.46 -17.91
C VAL A 496 -18.92 -10.14 -17.82
N PRO A 497 -19.75 -9.82 -18.83
CA PRO A 497 -20.59 -8.63 -18.81
C PRO A 497 -21.54 -8.64 -17.61
N LEU A 498 -21.75 -7.49 -16.99
CA LEU A 498 -22.84 -7.26 -16.05
C LEU A 498 -23.97 -6.48 -16.75
N PRO A 499 -25.25 -6.73 -16.41
CA PRO A 499 -26.37 -5.90 -16.85
C PRO A 499 -26.17 -4.44 -16.44
N ASP A 500 -26.61 -3.50 -17.28
CA ASP A 500 -26.54 -2.05 -17.04
C ASP A 500 -25.14 -1.47 -16.78
N SER A 501 -24.09 -2.20 -17.19
CA SER A 501 -22.70 -1.75 -17.08
C SER A 501 -22.13 -1.23 -18.40
N LEU A 502 -21.12 -0.36 -18.29
CA LEU A 502 -20.23 -0.07 -19.41
C LEU A 502 -19.51 -1.36 -19.82
N PRO A 503 -19.27 -1.61 -21.12
CA PRO A 503 -18.61 -2.84 -21.56
C PRO A 503 -17.23 -2.99 -20.92
N GLY A 504 -17.07 -3.97 -20.02
CA GLY A 504 -15.84 -4.20 -19.26
C GLY A 504 -14.59 -4.37 -20.11
N PRO A 505 -14.59 -5.26 -21.14
CA PRO A 505 -13.46 -5.41 -22.05
C PRO A 505 -13.07 -4.08 -22.72
N LEU A 506 -14.05 -3.28 -23.15
CA LEU A 506 -13.80 -1.98 -23.79
C LEU A 506 -13.15 -0.99 -22.85
N LEU A 507 -13.59 -0.93 -21.59
CA LEU A 507 -12.97 -0.06 -20.57
C LEU A 507 -11.53 -0.47 -20.30
N VAL A 508 -11.26 -1.76 -20.07
CA VAL A 508 -9.90 -2.26 -19.83
C VAL A 508 -8.99 -1.97 -21.02
N ILE A 509 -9.42 -2.31 -22.23
CA ILE A 509 -8.63 -2.17 -23.45
C ILE A 509 -8.45 -0.69 -23.82
N GLY A 510 -9.51 0.11 -23.73
CA GLY A 510 -9.48 1.54 -24.03
C GLY A 510 -8.54 2.30 -23.09
N CYS A 511 -8.62 2.03 -21.79
CA CYS A 511 -7.70 2.62 -20.81
C CYS A 511 -6.26 2.13 -21.01
N TYR A 512 -6.06 0.85 -21.33
CA TYR A 512 -4.73 0.33 -21.65
C TYR A 512 -4.14 1.00 -22.91
N ILE A 513 -4.94 1.23 -23.95
CA ILE A 513 -4.53 2.00 -25.14
C ILE A 513 -4.12 3.42 -24.73
N VAL A 514 -4.89 4.11 -23.88
CA VAL A 514 -4.54 5.45 -23.37
C VAL A 514 -3.18 5.44 -22.65
N ILE A 515 -2.93 4.44 -21.79
CA ILE A 515 -1.65 4.26 -21.11
C ILE A 515 -0.52 4.11 -22.13
N GLN A 516 -0.68 3.21 -23.11
CA GLN A 516 0.34 2.97 -24.13
C GLN A 516 0.59 4.20 -25.03
N LEU A 517 -0.45 5.00 -25.31
CA LEU A 517 -0.32 6.26 -26.04
C LEU A 517 0.46 7.29 -25.23
N MET A 518 0.13 7.48 -23.94
CA MET A 518 0.85 8.40 -23.05
C MET A 518 2.32 8.00 -22.89
N GLN A 519 2.58 6.71 -22.68
CA GLN A 519 3.93 6.17 -22.64
C GLN A 519 4.67 6.32 -23.99
N GLY A 520 3.96 6.17 -25.11
CA GLY A 520 4.47 6.43 -26.45
C GLY A 520 4.85 7.91 -26.68
N LEU A 521 4.10 8.85 -26.11
CA LEU A 521 4.43 10.28 -26.13
C LEU A 521 5.72 10.57 -25.34
N ILE A 522 5.86 10.00 -24.15
CA ILE A 522 7.08 10.10 -23.33
C ILE A 522 8.27 9.48 -24.10
N PHE A 523 8.07 8.29 -24.66
CA PHE A 523 9.09 7.62 -25.46
C PHE A 523 9.52 8.46 -26.67
N ARG A 524 8.57 9.07 -27.38
CA ARG A 524 8.84 9.96 -28.52
C ARG A 524 9.66 11.18 -28.10
N GLN A 525 9.39 11.74 -26.93
CA GLN A 525 10.19 12.85 -26.39
C GLN A 525 11.64 12.42 -26.15
N ILE A 526 11.85 11.27 -25.49
CA ILE A 526 13.19 10.73 -25.21
C ILE A 526 13.98 10.51 -26.51
N VAL A 527 13.34 9.93 -27.53
CA VAL A 527 13.97 9.69 -28.84
C VAL A 527 14.28 11.00 -29.58
N ARG A 528 13.39 12.00 -29.51
CA ARG A 528 13.65 13.33 -30.10
C ARG A 528 14.86 14.02 -29.48
N GLU A 529 15.04 13.89 -28.17
CA GLU A 529 16.18 14.45 -27.45
C GLU A 529 17.49 13.66 -27.70
N ASN A 530 17.41 12.44 -28.23
CA ASN A 530 18.57 11.55 -28.46
C ASN A 530 18.46 10.82 -29.82
N PRO A 531 18.72 11.50 -30.96
CA PRO A 531 18.50 10.96 -32.30
C PRO A 531 19.42 9.78 -32.71
N ASP A 532 20.50 9.53 -31.97
CA ASP A 532 21.40 8.38 -32.19
C ASP A 532 20.75 7.04 -31.78
N LEU A 533 19.61 7.09 -31.09
CA LEU A 533 18.84 5.96 -30.59
C LEU A 533 17.92 5.35 -31.69
N ARG A 534 18.51 4.82 -32.77
CA ARG A 534 17.81 4.32 -33.98
C ARG A 534 17.07 2.97 -33.87
N GLY A 535 16.89 2.42 -32.66
CA GLY A 535 16.40 1.04 -32.43
C GLY A 535 14.90 0.87 -32.13
N GLY A 536 14.09 1.92 -32.16
CA GLY A 536 12.72 1.89 -31.61
C GLY A 536 11.66 1.16 -32.45
N HIS A 537 11.91 0.91 -33.74
CA HIS A 537 10.88 0.47 -34.69
C HIS A 537 10.25 -0.88 -34.35
N SER A 538 11.04 -1.86 -33.89
CA SER A 538 10.52 -3.19 -33.54
C SER A 538 9.65 -3.17 -32.28
N ARG A 539 9.98 -2.33 -31.29
CA ARG A 539 9.15 -2.13 -30.09
C ARG A 539 7.82 -1.47 -30.44
N VAL A 540 7.86 -0.43 -31.27
CA VAL A 540 6.65 0.25 -31.73
C VAL A 540 5.77 -0.74 -32.51
N ALA A 541 6.34 -1.50 -33.44
CA ALA A 541 5.60 -2.50 -34.21
C ALA A 541 4.93 -3.57 -33.33
N ALA A 542 5.65 -4.14 -32.36
CA ALA A 542 5.08 -5.12 -31.43
C ALA A 542 3.94 -4.52 -30.59
N THR A 543 4.13 -3.31 -30.08
CA THR A 543 3.10 -2.61 -29.29
C THR A 543 1.89 -2.30 -30.15
N THR A 544 2.06 -1.79 -31.36
CA THR A 544 0.98 -1.55 -32.31
C THR A 544 0.23 -2.83 -32.66
N ALA A 545 0.92 -3.93 -32.92
CA ALA A 545 0.29 -5.22 -33.19
C ALA A 545 -0.57 -5.70 -32.00
N THR A 546 -0.06 -5.60 -30.78
CA THR A 546 -0.83 -5.90 -29.56
C THR A 546 -2.06 -5.01 -29.44
N LEU A 547 -1.93 -3.70 -29.64
CA LEU A 547 -3.07 -2.77 -29.57
C LEU A 547 -4.13 -3.07 -30.63
N LEU A 548 -3.73 -3.48 -31.85
CA LEU A 548 -4.66 -3.88 -32.89
C LEU A 548 -5.43 -5.15 -32.53
N ILE A 549 -4.75 -6.16 -31.97
CA ILE A 549 -5.42 -7.40 -31.49
C ILE A 549 -6.42 -7.06 -30.39
N LEU A 550 -6.00 -6.28 -29.38
CA LEU A 550 -6.89 -5.87 -28.28
C LEU A 550 -8.08 -5.05 -28.80
N THR A 551 -7.86 -4.08 -29.70
CA THR A 551 -8.96 -3.32 -30.29
C THR A 551 -9.92 -4.23 -31.05
N GLY A 552 -9.42 -5.24 -31.77
CA GLY A 552 -10.24 -6.26 -32.41
C GLY A 552 -11.11 -7.03 -31.41
N ILE A 553 -10.56 -7.43 -30.26
CA ILE A 553 -11.33 -8.05 -29.18
C ILE A 553 -12.43 -7.11 -28.69
N ALA A 554 -12.11 -5.84 -28.40
CA ALA A 554 -13.08 -4.87 -27.92
C ALA A 554 -14.25 -4.67 -28.91
N VAL A 555 -13.96 -4.62 -30.23
CA VAL A 555 -14.98 -4.50 -31.28
C VAL A 555 -15.86 -5.74 -31.34
N ILE A 556 -15.28 -6.95 -31.29
CA ILE A 556 -16.04 -8.20 -31.30
C ILE A 556 -17.00 -8.26 -30.09
N GLU A 557 -16.51 -7.90 -28.90
CA GLU A 557 -17.28 -7.86 -27.66
C GLU A 557 -18.44 -6.86 -27.70
N VAL A 558 -18.25 -5.69 -28.35
CA VAL A 558 -19.33 -4.70 -28.50
C VAL A 558 -20.41 -5.18 -29.47
N ILE A 559 -20.05 -5.92 -30.52
CA ILE A 559 -21.00 -6.38 -31.54
C ILE A 559 -21.80 -7.60 -31.06
N ALA A 560 -21.19 -8.51 -30.29
CA ALA A 560 -21.81 -9.77 -29.89
C ALA A 560 -21.47 -10.19 -28.44
N PRO A 561 -21.79 -9.37 -27.42
CA PRO A 561 -21.34 -9.58 -26.05
C PRO A 561 -21.80 -10.94 -25.48
N GLU A 562 -23.10 -11.25 -25.59
CA GLU A 562 -23.67 -12.45 -24.95
C GLU A 562 -23.12 -13.78 -25.49
N ARG A 563 -22.69 -13.81 -26.76
CA ARG A 563 -22.21 -15.03 -27.43
C ARG A 563 -20.71 -15.24 -27.27
N VAL A 564 -19.97 -14.16 -27.03
CA VAL A 564 -18.52 -14.14 -27.22
C VAL A 564 -17.75 -14.01 -25.91
N SER A 565 -18.21 -13.22 -24.94
CA SER A 565 -17.40 -12.92 -23.73
C SER A 565 -17.02 -14.14 -22.92
N ARG A 566 -17.92 -15.13 -22.85
CA ARG A 566 -17.71 -16.37 -22.09
C ARG A 566 -16.92 -17.43 -22.88
N HIS A 567 -16.66 -17.20 -24.16
CA HIS A 567 -16.01 -18.19 -25.00
C HIS A 567 -14.50 -18.22 -24.71
N PRO A 568 -13.88 -19.40 -24.45
CA PRO A 568 -12.44 -19.49 -24.14
C PRO A 568 -11.55 -18.94 -25.25
N ALA A 569 -12.05 -18.86 -26.49
CA ALA A 569 -11.37 -18.21 -27.60
C ALA A 569 -11.03 -16.73 -27.32
N MET A 570 -11.88 -15.99 -26.59
CA MET A 570 -11.56 -14.62 -26.20
C MET A 570 -10.35 -14.61 -25.27
N THR A 571 -10.35 -15.43 -24.22
CA THR A 571 -9.20 -15.60 -23.32
C THR A 571 -7.92 -15.94 -24.09
N LEU A 572 -7.99 -16.80 -25.12
CA LEU A 572 -6.86 -17.12 -25.99
C LEU A 572 -6.39 -15.93 -26.84
N LEU A 573 -7.28 -15.07 -27.33
CA LEU A 573 -6.91 -13.86 -28.06
C LEU A 573 -6.20 -12.83 -27.16
N TRP A 574 -6.68 -12.66 -25.92
CA TRP A 574 -5.98 -11.83 -24.93
C TRP A 574 -4.59 -12.39 -24.63
N ALA A 575 -4.48 -13.71 -24.43
CA ALA A 575 -3.19 -14.37 -24.23
C ALA A 575 -2.26 -14.17 -25.45
N ALA A 576 -2.78 -14.32 -26.68
CA ALA A 576 -2.02 -14.10 -27.90
C ALA A 576 -1.52 -12.65 -28.02
N ALA A 577 -2.35 -11.66 -27.67
CA ALA A 577 -1.96 -10.25 -27.66
C ALA A 577 -0.78 -9.98 -26.71
N LEU A 578 -0.81 -10.60 -25.51
CA LEU A 578 0.28 -10.51 -24.54
C LEU A 578 1.52 -11.28 -24.99
N VAL A 579 1.39 -12.47 -25.58
CA VAL A 579 2.52 -13.21 -26.15
C VAL A 579 3.24 -12.35 -27.19
N VAL A 580 2.50 -11.71 -28.10
CA VAL A 580 3.06 -10.75 -29.08
C VAL A 580 3.80 -9.61 -28.38
N GLN A 581 3.20 -9.04 -27.32
CA GLN A 581 3.77 -7.92 -26.57
C GLN A 581 5.09 -8.30 -25.88
N TYR A 582 5.11 -9.41 -25.15
CA TYR A 582 6.27 -9.86 -24.37
C TYR A 582 7.39 -10.38 -25.27
N VAL A 583 7.06 -11.20 -26.28
CA VAL A 583 8.06 -11.71 -27.23
C VAL A 583 8.63 -10.58 -28.08
N GLY A 584 7.77 -9.68 -28.55
CA GLY A 584 8.19 -8.48 -29.29
C GLY A 584 9.08 -7.57 -28.45
N GLY A 585 8.72 -7.35 -27.18
CA GLY A 585 9.51 -6.59 -26.23
C GLY A 585 10.85 -7.23 -25.87
N TYR A 586 10.92 -8.56 -25.78
CA TYR A 586 12.17 -9.31 -25.54
C TYR A 586 13.12 -9.25 -26.75
N ARG A 587 12.56 -9.29 -27.97
CA ARG A 587 13.31 -9.20 -29.22
C ARG A 587 13.73 -7.77 -29.58
N ALA A 588 12.94 -6.77 -29.18
CA ALA A 588 13.26 -5.37 -29.40
C ALA A 588 14.55 -4.99 -28.64
N GLY A 589 15.62 -4.72 -29.40
CA GLY A 589 16.97 -4.53 -28.88
C GLY A 589 17.12 -3.46 -27.80
N GLU A 590 18.17 -3.61 -27.00
CA GLU A 590 18.34 -2.93 -25.71
C GLU A 590 19.16 -1.64 -25.76
N ARG A 591 19.67 -1.28 -26.94
CA ARG A 591 20.58 -0.14 -27.15
C ARG A 591 19.99 1.22 -26.76
N LEU A 592 18.68 1.28 -26.54
CA LEU A 592 17.92 2.49 -26.22
C LEU A 592 17.92 2.83 -24.73
N TRP A 593 18.14 1.85 -23.85
CA TRP A 593 17.90 2.02 -22.42
C TRP A 593 19.18 2.14 -21.63
N GLN A 594 19.22 3.06 -20.67
CA GLN A 594 20.32 3.23 -19.73
C GLN A 594 19.74 3.15 -18.32
N ILE A 595 20.36 2.36 -17.44
CA ILE A 595 19.99 2.32 -16.02
C ILE A 595 20.84 3.36 -15.30
N ARG A 596 20.23 4.49 -14.95
CA ARG A 596 20.95 5.63 -14.35
C ARG A 596 21.49 5.27 -12.98
N LEU A 597 20.61 4.74 -12.13
CA LEU A 597 20.90 4.35 -10.75
C LEU A 597 20.41 2.93 -10.54
N VAL A 598 21.36 2.00 -10.35
CA VAL A 598 21.05 0.58 -10.09
C VAL A 598 20.26 0.41 -8.80
N ARG A 599 20.53 1.27 -7.80
CA ARG A 599 19.76 1.30 -6.56
C ARG A 599 18.29 1.62 -6.83
N HIS A 600 18.02 2.76 -7.45
CA HIS A 600 16.68 3.18 -7.84
C HIS A 600 15.92 2.07 -8.60
N TRP A 601 16.58 1.46 -9.58
CA TRP A 601 16.02 0.34 -10.35
C TRP A 601 15.65 -0.87 -9.49
N ALA A 602 16.55 -1.33 -8.63
CA ALA A 602 16.31 -2.48 -7.76
C ALA A 602 15.22 -2.17 -6.72
N ASP A 603 15.26 -0.97 -6.13
CA ASP A 603 14.34 -0.55 -5.08
C ASP A 603 12.89 -0.50 -5.63
N ARG A 604 12.65 -0.01 -6.87
CA ARG A 604 11.31 -0.01 -7.48
C ARG A 604 10.73 -1.41 -7.67
N HIS A 605 11.53 -2.37 -8.11
CA HIS A 605 11.05 -3.74 -8.31
C HIS A 605 10.80 -4.46 -6.98
N ALA A 606 11.62 -4.17 -5.97
CA ALA A 606 11.42 -4.67 -4.62
C ALA A 606 10.14 -4.10 -3.98
N LEU A 607 9.80 -2.84 -4.25
CA LEU A 607 8.53 -2.24 -3.83
C LEU A 607 7.31 -2.91 -4.46
N VAL A 608 7.37 -3.31 -5.73
CA VAL A 608 6.25 -4.07 -6.33
C VAL A 608 6.07 -5.46 -5.71
N ILE A 609 7.16 -6.11 -5.29
CA ILE A 609 7.06 -7.35 -4.51
C ILE A 609 6.37 -7.09 -3.16
N LEU A 610 6.69 -5.98 -2.47
CA LEU A 610 5.96 -5.56 -1.26
C LEU A 610 4.47 -5.29 -1.53
N ILE A 611 4.15 -4.64 -2.64
CA ILE A 611 2.76 -4.40 -3.07
C ILE A 611 2.00 -5.72 -3.24
N ALA A 612 2.61 -6.71 -3.89
CA ALA A 612 2.01 -8.03 -4.05
C ALA A 612 1.79 -8.73 -2.69
N PHE A 613 2.72 -8.58 -1.74
CA PHE A 613 2.49 -9.03 -0.36
C PHE A 613 1.31 -8.30 0.29
N GLY A 614 1.09 -7.02 -0.04
CA GLY A 614 -0.05 -6.24 0.45
C GLY A 614 -1.37 -6.83 0.05
N GLU A 615 -1.45 -7.29 -1.19
CA GLU A 615 -2.62 -8.00 -1.69
C GLU A 615 -2.85 -9.32 -0.93
N ALA A 616 -1.80 -10.11 -0.69
CA ALA A 616 -1.94 -11.32 0.13
C ALA A 616 -2.40 -11.02 1.57
N VAL A 617 -1.93 -9.92 2.18
CA VAL A 617 -2.39 -9.47 3.51
C VAL A 617 -3.85 -9.05 3.47
N LEU A 618 -4.25 -8.24 2.49
CA LEU A 618 -5.62 -7.76 2.33
C LEU A 618 -6.60 -8.90 2.11
N SER A 619 -6.25 -9.86 1.26
CA SER A 619 -7.07 -11.03 0.94
C SER A 619 -7.39 -11.88 2.17
N ILE A 620 -6.48 -11.96 3.16
CA ILE A 620 -6.74 -12.65 4.44
C ILE A 620 -7.76 -11.87 5.27
N GLY A 621 -7.61 -10.55 5.31
CA GLY A 621 -8.54 -9.67 6.03
C GLY A 621 -9.97 -9.82 5.53
N VAL A 622 -10.16 -9.77 4.21
CA VAL A 622 -11.46 -9.97 3.55
C VAL A 622 -12.04 -11.36 3.81
N ALA A 623 -11.21 -12.41 3.86
CA ALA A 623 -11.67 -13.79 4.10
C ALA A 623 -12.35 -13.99 5.48
N PHE A 624 -12.13 -13.07 6.44
CA PHE A 624 -12.67 -13.13 7.80
C PHE A 624 -13.64 -11.98 8.14
N ASP A 625 -13.92 -11.05 7.23
CA ASP A 625 -14.67 -9.81 7.52
C ASP A 625 -16.08 -10.07 8.10
N ASP A 626 -16.74 -11.14 7.65
CA ASP A 626 -18.10 -11.52 8.08
C ASP A 626 -18.15 -12.54 9.24
N ARG A 627 -17.02 -12.90 9.84
CA ARG A 627 -16.98 -13.92 10.91
C ARG A 627 -16.74 -13.32 12.29
N PRO A 628 -17.33 -13.92 13.34
CA PRO A 628 -16.91 -13.62 14.69
C PRO A 628 -15.44 -14.03 14.86
N ILE A 629 -14.65 -13.19 15.52
CA ILE A 629 -13.26 -13.49 15.87
C ILE A 629 -13.23 -14.75 16.75
N SER A 630 -12.39 -15.72 16.40
CA SER A 630 -12.27 -16.98 17.16
C SER A 630 -10.81 -17.35 17.36
N ALA A 631 -10.50 -18.20 18.34
CA ALA A 631 -9.12 -18.68 18.54
C ALA A 631 -8.53 -19.36 17.28
N PRO A 632 -9.27 -20.22 16.55
CA PRO A 632 -8.81 -20.73 15.24
C PRO A 632 -8.53 -19.62 14.21
N THR A 633 -9.39 -18.60 14.13
CA THR A 633 -9.17 -17.44 13.24
C THR A 633 -7.85 -16.75 13.56
N LEU A 634 -7.57 -16.49 14.84
CA LEU A 634 -6.33 -15.85 15.28
C LEU A 634 -5.09 -16.70 14.93
N ILE A 635 -5.16 -18.02 15.13
CA ILE A 635 -4.08 -18.94 14.76
C ILE A 635 -3.80 -18.87 13.25
N VAL A 636 -4.85 -18.91 12.43
CA VAL A 636 -4.73 -18.83 10.97
C VAL A 636 -4.14 -17.49 10.53
N VAL A 637 -4.62 -16.38 11.08
CA VAL A 637 -4.13 -15.04 10.78
C VAL A 637 -2.63 -14.92 11.10
N VAL A 638 -2.22 -15.35 12.31
CA VAL A 638 -0.82 -15.32 12.73
C VAL A 638 0.04 -16.25 11.86
N ALA A 639 -0.42 -17.48 11.62
CA ALA A 639 0.30 -18.44 10.78
C ALA A 639 0.52 -17.89 9.36
N THR A 640 -0.49 -17.23 8.80
CA THR A 640 -0.39 -16.67 7.46
C THR A 640 0.59 -15.50 7.39
N VAL A 641 0.55 -14.57 8.35
CA VAL A 641 1.53 -13.47 8.41
C VAL A 641 2.95 -14.01 8.56
N VAL A 642 3.14 -15.05 9.37
CA VAL A 642 4.45 -15.72 9.51
C VAL A 642 4.86 -16.40 8.20
N ALA A 643 3.94 -17.08 7.50
CA ALA A 643 4.21 -17.69 6.20
C ALA A 643 4.62 -16.63 5.16
N LEU A 644 3.87 -15.53 5.04
CA LEU A 644 4.24 -14.40 4.17
C LEU A 644 5.59 -13.80 4.59
N GLY A 645 5.85 -13.69 5.90
CA GLY A 645 7.14 -13.25 6.44
C GLY A 645 8.32 -14.13 6.03
N THR A 646 8.13 -15.45 5.89
CA THR A 646 9.19 -16.36 5.42
C THR A 646 9.45 -16.21 3.91
N LEU A 647 8.42 -16.00 3.10
CA LEU A 647 8.57 -15.68 1.68
C LEU A 647 9.26 -14.33 1.49
N TRP A 648 8.84 -13.32 2.26
CA TRP A 648 9.46 -12.01 2.32
C TRP A 648 10.95 -12.12 2.67
N TRP A 649 11.29 -12.89 3.71
CA TRP A 649 12.67 -13.11 4.14
C TRP A 649 13.55 -13.64 3.01
N SER A 650 13.07 -14.63 2.26
CA SER A 650 13.83 -15.28 1.18
C SER A 650 14.21 -14.33 0.03
N TYR A 651 13.47 -13.24 -0.19
CA TYR A 651 13.76 -12.27 -1.25
C TYR A 651 14.56 -11.09 -0.72
N PHE A 652 14.11 -10.47 0.38
CA PHE A 652 14.69 -9.22 0.87
C PHE A 652 16.06 -9.37 1.53
N THR A 653 16.44 -10.57 1.95
CA THR A 653 17.83 -10.86 2.36
C THR A 653 18.80 -10.80 1.18
N GLY A 654 18.37 -11.17 -0.03
CA GLY A 654 19.23 -11.24 -1.22
C GLY A 654 19.26 -9.99 -2.08
N ILE A 655 18.29 -9.07 -1.93
CA ILE A 655 18.11 -7.95 -2.86
C ILE A 655 19.27 -6.95 -2.83
N ASP A 656 19.82 -6.67 -1.64
CA ASP A 656 20.97 -5.77 -1.49
C ASP A 656 22.22 -6.34 -2.19
N ALA A 657 22.45 -7.64 -2.08
CA ALA A 657 23.52 -8.34 -2.78
C ALA A 657 23.29 -8.33 -4.31
N ALA A 658 22.03 -8.51 -4.75
CA ALA A 658 21.68 -8.47 -6.16
C ALA A 658 21.87 -7.07 -6.76
N ARG A 659 21.59 -6.01 -5.99
CA ARG A 659 21.87 -4.63 -6.36
C ARG A 659 23.37 -4.39 -6.56
N ILE A 660 24.21 -4.86 -5.63
CA ILE A 660 25.68 -4.75 -5.75
C ILE A 660 26.18 -5.50 -6.98
N ALA A 661 25.70 -6.73 -7.20
CA ALA A 661 26.07 -7.55 -8.36
C ALA A 661 25.66 -6.90 -9.69
N LEU A 662 24.47 -6.28 -9.77
CA LEU A 662 24.03 -5.55 -10.96
C LEU A 662 24.86 -4.27 -11.19
N ALA A 663 25.24 -3.57 -10.11
CA ALA A 663 26.08 -2.38 -10.18
C ALA A 663 27.48 -2.68 -10.73
N ALA A 664 28.01 -3.87 -10.45
CA ALA A 664 29.30 -4.34 -10.97
C ALA A 664 29.29 -4.64 -12.48
N LEU A 665 28.13 -4.81 -13.12
CA LEU A 665 28.03 -5.00 -14.57
C LEU A 665 28.07 -3.65 -15.30
N ALA A 666 28.50 -3.61 -16.56
CA ALA A 666 28.52 -2.40 -17.39
C ALA A 666 27.93 -2.65 -18.80
N GLY A 667 27.55 -1.56 -19.48
CA GLY A 667 27.03 -1.57 -20.86
C GLY A 667 25.82 -2.48 -21.06
N ASP A 668 25.71 -3.08 -22.24
CA ASP A 668 24.58 -3.95 -22.61
C ASP A 668 24.40 -5.16 -21.68
N ARG A 669 25.47 -5.64 -21.03
CA ARG A 669 25.38 -6.77 -20.09
C ARG A 669 24.59 -6.38 -18.85
N ARG A 670 24.71 -5.14 -18.37
CA ARG A 670 23.90 -4.61 -17.26
C ARG A 670 22.43 -4.57 -17.68
N ILE A 671 22.15 -4.05 -18.87
CA ILE A 671 20.78 -3.87 -19.37
C ILE A 671 20.10 -5.22 -19.61
N ARG A 672 20.76 -6.19 -20.27
CA ARG A 672 20.26 -7.57 -20.44
C ARG A 672 19.93 -8.24 -19.12
N THR A 673 20.87 -8.16 -18.17
CA THR A 673 20.68 -8.78 -16.85
C THR A 673 19.53 -8.10 -16.11
N ALA A 674 19.44 -6.77 -16.15
CA ALA A 674 18.36 -6.04 -15.53
C ALA A 674 16.99 -6.37 -16.15
N ARG A 675 16.90 -6.38 -17.48
CA ARG A 675 15.69 -6.79 -18.20
C ARG A 675 15.26 -8.19 -17.80
N ASP A 676 16.14 -9.18 -17.95
CA ASP A 676 15.78 -10.57 -17.67
C ASP A 676 15.41 -10.78 -16.20
N ALA A 677 16.24 -10.25 -15.28
CA ALA A 677 16.06 -10.46 -13.85
C ALA A 677 14.86 -9.66 -13.30
N TYR A 678 14.70 -8.40 -13.68
CA TYR A 678 13.74 -7.48 -13.08
C TYR A 678 12.44 -7.32 -13.90
N THR A 679 12.49 -7.33 -15.23
CA THR A 679 11.28 -7.22 -16.06
C THR A 679 10.58 -8.57 -16.25
N TYR A 680 11.34 -9.66 -16.47
CA TYR A 680 10.74 -10.97 -16.78
C TYR A 680 10.66 -11.90 -15.58
N LEU A 681 11.73 -12.08 -14.81
CA LEU A 681 11.75 -13.05 -13.70
C LEU A 681 11.04 -12.56 -12.43
N HIS A 682 10.78 -11.26 -12.28
CA HIS A 682 9.91 -10.77 -11.19
C HIS A 682 8.43 -11.05 -11.42
N LEU A 683 7.96 -11.14 -12.67
CA LEU A 683 6.56 -11.44 -12.96
C LEU A 683 6.12 -12.79 -12.35
N PRO A 684 6.85 -13.91 -12.53
CA PRO A 684 6.55 -15.17 -11.83
C PRO A 684 6.52 -15.04 -10.31
N MET A 685 7.36 -14.18 -9.71
CA MET A 685 7.34 -13.97 -8.26
C MET A 685 6.06 -13.24 -7.83
N VAL A 686 5.69 -12.15 -8.50
CA VAL A 686 4.43 -11.42 -8.24
C VAL A 686 3.22 -12.33 -8.48
N ALA A 687 3.21 -13.07 -9.59
CA ALA A 687 2.23 -14.10 -9.91
C ALA A 687 2.09 -15.14 -8.80
N GLY A 688 3.23 -15.62 -8.27
CA GLY A 688 3.25 -16.56 -7.16
C GLY A 688 2.57 -16.00 -5.90
N ILE A 689 2.82 -14.74 -5.56
CA ILE A 689 2.19 -14.09 -4.40
C ILE A 689 0.68 -13.89 -4.63
N VAL A 690 0.25 -13.49 -5.83
CA VAL A 690 -1.18 -13.37 -6.18
C VAL A 690 -1.90 -14.72 -6.09
N LEU A 691 -1.26 -15.81 -6.55
CA LEU A 691 -1.79 -17.16 -6.38
C LEU A 691 -1.84 -17.61 -4.92
N VAL A 692 -0.88 -17.18 -4.09
CA VAL A 692 -0.93 -17.37 -2.62
C VAL A 692 -2.13 -16.62 -2.03
N ALA A 693 -2.37 -15.37 -2.43
CA ALA A 693 -3.52 -14.58 -1.97
C ALA A 693 -4.85 -15.28 -2.29
N TYR A 694 -5.05 -15.66 -3.55
CA TYR A 694 -6.21 -16.44 -3.99
C TYR A 694 -6.34 -17.76 -3.21
N GLY A 695 -5.25 -18.51 -3.08
CA GLY A 695 -5.24 -19.80 -2.40
C GLY A 695 -5.59 -19.69 -0.91
N LEU A 696 -5.07 -18.67 -0.22
CA LEU A 696 -5.42 -18.37 1.16
C LEU A 696 -6.92 -18.05 1.30
N HIS A 697 -7.45 -17.17 0.44
CA HIS A 697 -8.87 -16.83 0.47
C HIS A 697 -9.77 -18.07 0.29
N GLN A 698 -9.51 -18.87 -0.74
CA GLN A 698 -10.35 -20.03 -1.07
C GLN A 698 -10.23 -21.18 -0.07
N THR A 699 -9.08 -21.36 0.57
CA THR A 699 -8.88 -22.44 1.57
C THR A 699 -9.42 -22.10 2.94
N LEU A 700 -9.51 -20.81 3.29
CA LEU A 700 -9.93 -20.32 4.60
C LEU A 700 -11.41 -19.87 4.63
N ALA A 701 -12.03 -19.69 3.47
CA ALA A 701 -13.46 -19.41 3.33
C ALA A 701 -14.32 -20.64 3.73
N ALA A 702 -15.14 -20.53 4.79
CA ALA A 702 -15.91 -21.64 5.39
C ALA A 702 -17.17 -22.04 4.62
N SER A 703 -17.65 -21.20 3.70
CA SER A 703 -18.88 -21.40 2.92
C SER A 703 -18.64 -22.13 1.58
N GLN A 704 -17.43 -22.59 1.32
CA GLN A 704 -17.03 -23.03 -0.01
C GLN A 704 -17.29 -24.50 -0.30
N GLU A 705 -17.68 -24.78 -1.55
CA GLU A 705 -17.76 -26.13 -2.08
C GLU A 705 -16.40 -26.83 -2.05
N ARG A 706 -16.40 -28.16 -1.90
CA ARG A 706 -15.17 -28.97 -1.85
C ARG A 706 -14.26 -28.73 -3.05
N HIS A 707 -14.81 -28.47 -4.24
CA HIS A 707 -14.02 -28.21 -5.44
C HIS A 707 -13.21 -26.90 -5.34
N SER A 708 -13.85 -25.80 -4.92
CA SER A 708 -13.20 -24.50 -4.74
C SER A 708 -12.11 -24.56 -3.66
N ALA A 709 -12.37 -25.26 -2.56
CA ALA A 709 -11.38 -25.48 -1.51
C ALA A 709 -10.16 -26.29 -2.00
N LEU A 710 -10.38 -27.32 -2.82
CA LEU A 710 -9.29 -28.09 -3.46
C LEU A 710 -8.48 -27.22 -4.42
N LEU A 711 -9.13 -26.43 -5.26
CA LEU A 711 -8.46 -25.50 -6.16
C LEU A 711 -7.65 -24.46 -5.37
N GLY A 712 -8.22 -23.91 -4.30
CA GLY A 712 -7.54 -23.02 -3.36
C GLY A 712 -6.29 -23.65 -2.75
N HIS A 713 -6.38 -24.92 -2.34
CA HIS A 713 -5.25 -25.65 -1.78
C HIS A 713 -4.11 -25.79 -2.79
N TYR A 714 -4.40 -26.32 -3.99
CA TYR A 714 -3.36 -26.49 -5.01
C TYR A 714 -2.77 -25.16 -5.48
N THR A 715 -3.58 -24.11 -5.59
CA THR A 715 -3.10 -22.78 -5.99
C THR A 715 -2.24 -22.11 -4.92
N LEU A 716 -2.54 -22.30 -3.63
CA LEU A 716 -1.69 -21.84 -2.54
C LEU A 716 -0.27 -22.42 -2.65
N PHE A 717 -0.17 -23.75 -2.77
CA PHE A 717 1.14 -24.42 -2.90
C PHE A 717 1.82 -24.09 -4.23
N LEU A 718 1.07 -24.00 -5.33
CA LEU A 718 1.60 -23.57 -6.63
C LEU A 718 2.16 -22.16 -6.57
N GLY A 719 1.47 -21.24 -5.88
CA GLY A 719 1.91 -19.86 -5.70
C GLY A 719 3.24 -19.78 -4.94
N VAL A 720 3.35 -20.50 -3.82
CA VAL A 720 4.62 -20.60 -3.07
C VAL A 720 5.73 -21.22 -3.92
N ALA A 721 5.46 -22.32 -4.61
CA ALA A 721 6.44 -22.98 -5.47
C ALA A 721 6.91 -22.08 -6.62
N LEU A 722 5.97 -21.38 -7.27
CA LEU A 722 6.24 -20.44 -8.35
C LEU A 722 7.07 -19.24 -7.87
N TYR A 723 6.76 -18.71 -6.69
CA TYR A 723 7.54 -17.64 -6.07
C TYR A 723 8.98 -18.08 -5.78
N LEU A 724 9.17 -19.24 -5.12
CA LEU A 724 10.49 -19.76 -4.80
C LEU A 724 11.30 -20.12 -6.06
N ALA A 725 10.65 -20.69 -7.08
CA ALA A 725 11.26 -20.96 -8.37
C ALA A 725 11.68 -19.67 -9.10
N GLY A 726 10.80 -18.66 -9.12
CA GLY A 726 11.10 -17.33 -9.67
C GLY A 726 12.27 -16.67 -8.95
N ASN A 727 12.28 -16.72 -7.62
CA ASN A 727 13.37 -16.18 -6.79
C ASN A 727 14.70 -16.94 -7.02
N GLN A 728 14.64 -18.26 -7.26
CA GLN A 728 15.81 -19.07 -7.61
C GLN A 728 16.33 -18.78 -9.02
N LEU A 729 15.45 -18.56 -10.00
CA LEU A 729 15.84 -18.13 -11.35
C LEU A 729 16.42 -16.72 -11.36
N PHE A 730 15.84 -15.81 -10.58
CA PHE A 730 16.39 -14.47 -10.34
C PHE A 730 17.81 -14.56 -9.77
N TRP A 731 18.00 -15.39 -8.72
CA TRP A 731 19.30 -15.65 -8.14
C TRP A 731 20.30 -16.21 -9.15
N LEU A 732 19.90 -17.22 -9.92
CA LEU A 732 20.72 -17.81 -10.99
C LEU A 732 21.10 -16.78 -12.05
N ARG A 733 20.18 -15.88 -12.43
CA ARG A 733 20.45 -14.86 -13.44
C ARG A 733 21.48 -13.84 -12.98
N ILE A 734 21.38 -13.41 -11.72
CA ILE A 734 22.26 -12.40 -11.12
C ILE A 734 23.63 -12.99 -10.75
N PHE A 735 23.67 -14.10 -10.01
CA PHE A 735 24.89 -14.64 -9.43
C PHE A 735 25.51 -15.80 -10.22
N ARG A 736 24.77 -16.37 -11.19
CA ARG A 736 25.19 -17.55 -11.98
C ARG A 736 25.46 -18.81 -11.13
N THR A 737 24.86 -18.88 -9.95
CA THR A 737 24.90 -20.03 -9.04
C THR A 737 23.48 -20.43 -8.64
N THR A 738 23.32 -21.63 -8.08
CA THR A 738 22.03 -22.08 -7.53
C THR A 738 22.07 -22.18 -6.02
N SER A 739 21.04 -21.67 -5.33
CA SER A 739 20.93 -21.85 -3.88
C SER A 739 20.26 -23.18 -3.59
N ARG A 740 20.96 -24.07 -2.87
CA ARG A 740 20.42 -25.38 -2.48
C ARG A 740 19.13 -25.22 -1.66
N HIS A 741 19.08 -24.26 -0.74
CA HIS A 741 17.92 -24.03 0.13
C HIS A 741 16.67 -23.66 -0.66
N ARG A 742 16.79 -22.76 -1.63
CA ARG A 742 15.65 -22.28 -2.43
C ARG A 742 15.12 -23.39 -3.35
N SER A 743 16.02 -24.15 -3.98
CA SER A 743 15.64 -25.29 -4.82
C SER A 743 14.99 -26.42 -4.02
N ILE A 744 15.55 -26.77 -2.85
CA ILE A 744 14.98 -27.78 -1.96
C ILE A 744 13.62 -27.30 -1.44
N GLY A 745 13.50 -26.03 -1.02
CA GLY A 745 12.24 -25.46 -0.57
C GLY A 745 11.14 -25.53 -1.63
N ALA A 746 11.44 -25.11 -2.87
CA ALA A 746 10.49 -25.22 -3.98
C ALA A 746 10.07 -26.67 -4.27
N GLY A 747 11.03 -27.61 -4.24
CA GLY A 747 10.76 -29.04 -4.41
C GLY A 747 9.87 -29.61 -3.29
N VAL A 748 10.21 -29.32 -2.03
CA VAL A 748 9.45 -29.78 -0.86
C VAL A 748 8.02 -29.25 -0.86
N VAL A 749 7.82 -27.95 -1.13
CA VAL A 749 6.48 -27.35 -1.24
C VAL A 749 5.67 -28.03 -2.37
N THR A 750 6.30 -28.29 -3.51
CA THR A 750 5.63 -28.96 -4.65
C THR A 750 5.18 -30.38 -4.26
N VAL A 751 6.01 -31.15 -3.56
CA VAL A 751 5.68 -32.50 -3.08
C VAL A 751 4.61 -32.48 -1.99
N LEU A 752 4.58 -31.44 -1.16
CA LEU A 752 3.59 -31.32 -0.08
C LEU A 752 2.18 -31.04 -0.58
N ALA A 753 2.01 -30.40 -1.74
CA ALA A 753 0.69 -30.09 -2.28
C ALA A 753 -0.23 -31.32 -2.36
N PRO A 754 0.15 -32.44 -3.02
CA PRO A 754 -0.68 -33.65 -3.03
C PRO A 754 -0.73 -34.38 -1.67
N LEU A 755 0.32 -34.29 -0.84
CA LEU A 755 0.36 -35.00 0.45
C LEU A 755 -0.58 -34.38 1.50
N THR A 756 -0.81 -33.07 1.42
CA THR A 756 -1.58 -32.31 2.41
C THR A 756 -3.03 -32.06 1.99
N VAL A 757 -3.43 -32.48 0.77
CA VAL A 757 -4.78 -32.23 0.24
C VAL A 757 -5.90 -32.88 1.07
N ALA A 758 -5.59 -33.98 1.76
CA ALA A 758 -6.54 -34.68 2.62
C ALA A 758 -6.61 -34.08 4.05
N LEU A 759 -5.68 -33.19 4.40
CA LEU A 759 -5.64 -32.57 5.72
C LEU A 759 -6.58 -31.37 5.79
N PRO A 760 -7.05 -30.97 6.98
CA PRO A 760 -7.75 -29.71 7.16
C PRO A 760 -6.88 -28.54 6.68
N SER A 761 -7.48 -27.55 6.00
CA SER A 761 -6.75 -26.41 5.41
C SER A 761 -5.86 -25.67 6.41
N VAL A 762 -6.33 -25.52 7.65
CA VAL A 762 -5.55 -24.94 8.76
C VAL A 762 -4.28 -25.75 9.04
N VAL A 763 -4.35 -27.07 9.03
CA VAL A 763 -3.18 -27.95 9.26
C VAL A 763 -2.20 -27.82 8.10
N SER A 764 -2.68 -27.80 6.86
CA SER A 764 -1.84 -27.60 5.67
C SER A 764 -1.10 -26.26 5.70
N LEU A 765 -1.79 -25.17 6.10
CA LEU A 765 -1.19 -23.85 6.29
C LEU A 765 -0.16 -23.84 7.42
N LEU A 766 -0.46 -24.47 8.57
CA LEU A 766 0.48 -24.56 9.68
C LEU A 766 1.74 -25.34 9.31
N LEU A 767 1.60 -26.45 8.57
CA LEU A 767 2.73 -27.22 8.06
C LEU A 767 3.59 -26.37 7.11
N LEU A 768 2.95 -25.67 6.16
CA LEU A 768 3.63 -24.76 5.25
C LEU A 768 4.39 -23.66 6.01
N THR A 769 3.77 -23.10 7.05
CA THR A 769 4.36 -22.07 7.91
C THR A 769 5.58 -22.59 8.67
N VAL A 770 5.45 -23.73 9.35
CA VAL A 770 6.54 -24.35 10.12
C VAL A 770 7.72 -24.69 9.22
N LEU A 771 7.46 -25.22 8.03
CA LEU A 771 8.50 -25.51 7.05
C LEU A 771 9.17 -24.24 6.52
N GLY A 772 8.39 -23.21 6.20
CA GLY A 772 8.92 -21.91 5.78
C GLY A 772 9.84 -21.30 6.84
N VAL A 773 9.44 -21.37 8.13
CA VAL A 773 10.28 -20.92 9.26
C VAL A 773 11.53 -21.77 9.36
N GLY A 774 11.42 -23.10 9.26
CA GLY A 774 12.55 -24.02 9.26
C GLY A 774 13.58 -23.68 8.17
N PHE A 775 13.12 -23.46 6.93
CA PHE A 775 13.99 -23.03 5.83
C PHE A 775 14.63 -21.67 6.07
N ALA A 776 13.87 -20.68 6.55
CA ALA A 776 14.38 -19.34 6.84
C ALA A 776 15.46 -19.38 7.95
N VAL A 777 15.25 -20.19 9.00
CA VAL A 777 16.23 -20.39 10.07
C VAL A 777 17.50 -21.07 9.54
N VAL A 778 17.35 -22.12 8.73
CA VAL A 778 18.49 -22.81 8.10
C VAL A 778 19.29 -21.86 7.21
N GLU A 779 18.61 -21.06 6.37
CA GLU A 779 19.25 -20.06 5.51
C GLU A 779 20.01 -19.01 6.34
N ALA A 780 19.38 -18.49 7.41
CA ALA A 780 19.99 -17.51 8.31
C ALA A 780 21.23 -18.05 9.05
N VAL A 781 21.21 -19.30 9.50
CA VAL A 781 22.33 -19.94 10.21
C VAL A 781 23.48 -20.28 9.26
N GLN A 782 23.18 -20.77 8.06
CA GLN A 782 24.21 -21.28 7.14
C GLN A 782 24.89 -20.21 6.28
N GLN A 783 24.16 -19.17 5.85
CA GLN A 783 24.71 -18.17 4.92
C GLN A 783 25.36 -16.96 5.61
N GLY A 784 25.11 -16.76 6.91
CA GLY A 784 25.46 -15.49 7.58
C GLY A 784 24.71 -14.31 6.94
N ASP A 785 25.18 -13.07 7.13
CA ASP A 785 24.59 -11.91 6.46
C ASP A 785 25.12 -11.80 5.01
N PRO A 786 24.32 -12.13 3.97
CA PRO A 786 24.75 -12.07 2.57
C PRO A 786 25.13 -10.65 2.11
N ARG A 787 24.80 -9.60 2.88
CA ARG A 787 25.27 -8.23 2.64
C ARG A 787 26.76 -8.05 2.89
N THR A 788 27.39 -8.98 3.63
CA THR A 788 28.82 -8.91 4.00
C THR A 788 29.70 -9.89 3.25
N ARG A 789 29.13 -10.95 2.66
CA ARG A 789 29.85 -11.97 1.90
C ARG A 789 29.11 -12.31 0.62
N LEU A 790 29.72 -12.01 -0.54
CA LEU A 790 29.18 -12.48 -1.82
C LEU A 790 29.16 -14.02 -1.83
N PRO A 791 28.11 -14.65 -2.38
CA PRO A 791 28.03 -16.10 -2.46
C PRO A 791 29.24 -16.65 -3.21
N ALA A 792 29.95 -17.60 -2.59
CA ALA A 792 31.05 -18.29 -3.23
C ALA A 792 30.55 -18.96 -4.51
N ARG A 793 31.32 -18.84 -5.60
CA ARG A 793 31.02 -19.58 -6.83
C ARG A 793 31.20 -21.06 -6.54
N THR A 794 30.09 -21.80 -6.50
CA THR A 794 30.08 -23.26 -6.48
C THR A 794 30.08 -23.81 -7.89
#